data_AF-E8X7L8-F1
#
_entry.id   AF-E8X7L8-F1
#
_cell.length_a   1.000
_cell.length_b   1.000
_cell.length_c   1.000
_cell.angle_alpha   90.00
_cell.angle_beta   90.00
_cell.angle_gamma   90.00
#
_symmetry.space_group_name_H-M   'P 1'
#
loop_
_entity.id
_entity.type
_entity.pdbx_description
1 polymer ?
#
loop_
_entity_poly.entity_id
_entity_poly.type
_entity_poly.pdbx_seq_one_letter_code
_entity_poly.pdbx_strand_id
1 'polypeptide(L)'
;MMTMSKALSAPQARTYHAREFVSEQANYWSRDQQGHSEWQGKLAAEWGLKGEVGAEHFARLTEGEHPMTQEQLVWHQPSRTYENRYGKDVTSVGHRAGWDATISAPKSVSLTALVGGDERVREAHRESVQVALSEFERYTQARMGNVREPEKTGKFIAATFEHDTARPVDGYAAPQLHTHIVVFNIAESKDGDTHALQERGLFQSQAFATAVYRTELAARLQELGYEIERGEHGQPEIKGYSREYLEASSPRRAQITTELKEIGREGAGAAQVVAHRSRDSKEIQSAADVLHRHRDLAAQYGHQADWVVSRSFSNQRSQEIDAPKVAQQAVTFAREHAFERAAIQDERVILQAALNRSMGQASASQVRQEFERRAQDKQEFRTAEHAPKSAGRQYTTAAMVRMEREIVSRMQNGNFALENSPELSEAKSRAELLSRHSQLNGAQQKAAEQILASQEKIVGLDGVAGAGKTTTLAVIREGAEANGYRVEGFAPTSRAAQKLGEAGIETSTLQLHLAKGQQADTGQKRFYILDESSLASTKQMHDFVTRLHPNDRVLLVGDTRQHEAVEAGRPFAQLQDAGMRTAKLDEIVRQRDAALKQVVQQLAQGQVGEAVQGLERQGRVHEVPNQAERIAAIAKEYARQPENTLVVSPDNRSRAEINQAIRNELQKSDIVGREEHRTVVLVPRQDLTGAERTWAERYHFNDVLLYSRNSKETGLQKGEYARVKSVDAAANQLTIVRADGSELTYDPRRQQGVSLYRDQEKAFSVGDRIQFTAPANDLKIANRELGTIQGFTDDGHMTLKMDSGRSVSLDPREHSHLDHGYAVTSHSSQGHTADRVLIHIDTELGAKDLLNNRMAYVAVSRGAQDAQIFTSDREQLPQVLSREVSHQSAHVPEVQQEPERQQVRLTGRELVEQHARRWNPLNEALPADEAKQFAWQRESGTMQTYQHIQTGRHLHIDGQNGTFHNQHREAITTTQALDFAMPGGQKHSHSLEIKPEREISIGGHGFGIGM
;
A
#
# COMPACT_ATOMS: atom_id res chain seq x y z
N MET A 1 -0.12 -22.41 -14.27
CA MET A 1 0.37 -21.34 -13.37
C MET A 1 1.87 -21.28 -13.52
N MET A 2 2.48 -20.10 -13.61
CA MET A 2 3.93 -19.98 -13.61
C MET A 2 4.48 -19.83 -12.19
N THR A 3 5.48 -20.62 -11.82
CA THR A 3 6.21 -20.56 -10.54
C THR A 3 7.70 -20.45 -10.77
N MET A 4 8.33 -19.38 -10.27
CA MET A 4 9.77 -19.17 -10.40
C MET A 4 10.56 -19.76 -9.22
N SER A 5 11.73 -20.33 -9.51
CA SER A 5 12.69 -20.82 -8.53
C SER A 5 13.46 -19.69 -7.84
N LYS A 6 14.22 -20.02 -6.78
CA LYS A 6 15.38 -19.21 -6.39
C LYS A 6 16.44 -19.29 -7.51
N ALA A 7 17.35 -18.31 -7.56
CA ALA A 7 18.43 -18.30 -8.56
C ALA A 7 19.27 -19.60 -8.49
N LEU A 8 19.56 -20.17 -9.66
CA LEU A 8 20.34 -21.39 -9.84
C LEU A 8 21.84 -21.05 -9.98
N SER A 9 22.72 -21.86 -9.38
CA SER A 9 24.14 -21.86 -9.74
C SER A 9 24.39 -22.73 -10.98
N ALA A 10 25.50 -22.52 -11.70
CA ALA A 10 25.82 -23.32 -12.88
C ALA A 10 25.92 -24.85 -12.59
N PRO A 11 26.52 -25.31 -11.47
CA PRO A 11 26.47 -26.72 -11.09
C PRO A 11 25.04 -27.23 -10.84
N GLN A 12 24.14 -26.43 -10.26
CA GLN A 12 22.73 -26.80 -10.08
C GLN A 12 22.02 -26.91 -11.43
N ALA A 13 22.15 -25.92 -12.31
CA ALA A 13 21.51 -25.92 -13.63
C ALA A 13 22.01 -27.08 -14.52
N ARG A 14 23.32 -27.37 -14.54
CA ARG A 14 23.86 -28.55 -15.26
C ARG A 14 23.42 -29.87 -14.64
N THR A 15 23.41 -30.00 -13.31
CA THR A 15 22.94 -31.22 -12.63
C THR A 15 21.44 -31.45 -12.87
N TYR A 16 20.66 -30.38 -12.95
CA TYR A 16 19.24 -30.42 -13.29
C TYR A 16 19.05 -30.93 -14.71
N HIS A 17 19.73 -30.32 -15.69
CA HIS A 17 19.70 -30.72 -17.09
C HIS A 17 20.11 -32.18 -17.30
N ALA A 18 21.25 -32.59 -16.75
CA ALA A 18 21.78 -33.94 -16.92
C ALA A 18 20.90 -35.04 -16.27
N ARG A 19 20.14 -34.72 -15.22
CA ARG A 19 19.28 -35.69 -14.52
C ARG A 19 17.85 -35.72 -15.03
N GLU A 20 17.24 -34.55 -15.23
CA GLU A 20 15.81 -34.45 -15.52
C GLU A 20 15.54 -34.48 -17.05
N PHE A 21 16.47 -34.06 -17.91
CA PHE A 21 16.25 -33.95 -19.36
C PHE A 21 17.13 -34.88 -20.23
N VAL A 22 18.33 -35.25 -19.78
CA VAL A 22 19.26 -36.12 -20.56
C VAL A 22 19.14 -37.61 -20.18
N SER A 23 18.45 -37.97 -19.10
CA SER A 23 18.23 -39.38 -18.75
C SER A 23 16.95 -39.94 -19.40
N GLU A 24 17.09 -41.00 -20.20
CA GLU A 24 16.01 -41.72 -20.94
C GLU A 24 14.95 -42.40 -20.05
N GLN A 25 14.94 -42.06 -18.75
CA GLN A 25 14.23 -42.73 -17.68
C GLN A 25 13.36 -41.76 -16.84
N ALA A 26 13.39 -40.46 -17.14
CA ALA A 26 12.73 -39.42 -16.32
C ALA A 26 11.34 -38.99 -16.81
N ASN A 27 11.12 -38.91 -18.13
CA ASN A 27 9.82 -38.76 -18.79
C ASN A 27 9.44 -40.14 -19.38
N TYR A 28 8.16 -40.53 -19.38
CA TYR A 28 7.78 -41.79 -20.03
C TYR A 28 7.36 -41.60 -21.49
N TRP A 29 6.41 -40.70 -21.77
CA TRP A 29 5.85 -40.55 -23.12
C TRP A 29 6.86 -40.10 -24.21
N SER A 30 8.09 -39.73 -23.83
CA SER A 30 9.11 -39.14 -24.69
C SER A 30 10.02 -40.14 -25.41
N ARG A 31 9.52 -41.34 -25.79
CA ARG A 31 10.36 -42.36 -26.45
C ARG A 31 10.44 -42.27 -27.98
N ASP A 32 9.42 -41.71 -28.64
CA ASP A 32 9.23 -41.92 -30.08
C ASP A 32 9.10 -40.65 -30.96
N GLN A 33 9.16 -39.42 -30.39
CA GLN A 33 8.98 -38.17 -31.17
C GLN A 33 9.91 -37.02 -30.78
N GLN A 34 10.21 -36.15 -31.75
CA GLN A 34 10.98 -34.90 -31.57
C GLN A 34 10.13 -33.80 -30.93
N GLY A 35 10.77 -32.86 -30.22
CA GLY A 35 10.11 -31.64 -29.71
C GLY A 35 10.02 -31.51 -28.18
N HIS A 36 10.75 -32.31 -27.40
CA HIS A 36 10.70 -32.27 -25.93
C HIS A 36 11.44 -31.09 -25.28
N SER A 37 12.34 -30.42 -26.01
CA SER A 37 12.98 -29.18 -25.57
C SER A 37 13.13 -28.19 -26.72
N GLU A 38 13.04 -26.88 -26.43
CA GLU A 38 13.20 -25.81 -27.42
C GLU A 38 14.00 -24.62 -26.86
N TRP A 39 14.70 -23.93 -27.76
CA TRP A 39 15.20 -22.58 -27.49
C TRP A 39 14.11 -21.53 -27.66
N GLN A 40 14.05 -20.57 -26.73
CA GLN A 40 13.03 -19.52 -26.69
C GLN A 40 13.65 -18.14 -26.40
N GLY A 41 13.03 -17.07 -26.91
CA GLY A 41 13.46 -15.68 -26.76
C GLY A 41 14.27 -15.12 -27.93
N LYS A 42 14.37 -13.78 -28.01
CA LYS A 42 15.03 -13.08 -29.12
C LYS A 42 16.52 -13.34 -29.20
N LEU A 43 17.23 -13.42 -28.07
CA LEU A 43 18.68 -13.71 -28.09
C LEU A 43 18.96 -15.09 -28.66
N ALA A 44 18.09 -16.09 -28.41
CA ALA A 44 18.20 -17.38 -29.06
C ALA A 44 18.04 -17.28 -30.59
N ALA A 45 17.00 -16.57 -31.07
CA ALA A 45 16.76 -16.37 -32.48
C ALA A 45 17.87 -15.58 -33.19
N GLU A 46 18.40 -14.53 -32.53
CA GLU A 46 19.49 -13.67 -33.01
C GLU A 46 20.83 -14.42 -33.05
N TRP A 47 21.10 -15.30 -32.08
CA TRP A 47 22.28 -16.18 -32.06
C TRP A 47 22.10 -17.48 -32.86
N GLY A 48 20.99 -17.61 -33.61
CA GLY A 48 20.73 -18.74 -34.50
C GLY A 48 20.33 -20.07 -33.82
N LEU A 49 20.11 -20.07 -32.51
CA LEU A 49 19.64 -21.23 -31.75
C LEU A 49 18.18 -21.56 -32.12
N LYS A 50 17.97 -22.76 -32.67
CA LYS A 50 16.67 -23.24 -33.16
C LYS A 50 16.54 -24.74 -32.91
N GLY A 51 15.31 -25.20 -32.65
CA GLY A 51 15.05 -26.61 -32.34
C GLY A 51 15.57 -26.97 -30.95
N GLU A 52 16.10 -28.19 -30.84
CA GLU A 52 16.39 -28.86 -29.57
C GLU A 52 17.52 -28.23 -28.74
N VAL A 53 17.44 -28.37 -27.42
CA VAL A 53 18.37 -27.79 -26.46
C VAL A 53 19.67 -28.61 -26.37
N GLY A 54 20.61 -28.31 -27.28
CA GLY A 54 21.95 -28.90 -27.27
C GLY A 54 22.69 -28.67 -25.95
N ALA A 55 23.10 -29.76 -25.29
CA ALA A 55 23.67 -29.75 -23.94
C ALA A 55 24.93 -28.88 -23.79
N GLU A 56 25.75 -28.75 -24.85
CA GLU A 56 26.93 -27.87 -24.84
C GLU A 56 26.55 -26.39 -24.82
N HIS A 57 25.62 -25.95 -25.68
CA HIS A 57 25.11 -24.58 -25.68
C HIS A 57 24.44 -24.24 -24.34
N PHE A 58 23.68 -25.18 -23.78
CA PHE A 58 23.11 -25.03 -22.43
C PHE A 58 24.21 -24.86 -21.37
N ALA A 59 25.26 -25.68 -21.40
CA ALA A 59 26.36 -25.60 -20.44
C ALA A 59 27.09 -24.24 -20.48
N ARG A 60 27.44 -23.76 -21.69
CA ARG A 60 28.06 -22.44 -21.92
C ARG A 60 27.18 -21.31 -21.33
N LEU A 61 25.90 -21.30 -21.67
CA LEU A 61 24.93 -20.33 -21.16
C LEU A 61 24.77 -20.37 -19.63
N THR A 62 24.90 -21.52 -18.98
CA THR A 62 24.89 -21.57 -17.50
C THR A 62 26.08 -20.88 -16.85
N GLU A 63 27.24 -20.82 -17.51
CA GLU A 63 28.40 -20.06 -17.03
C GLU A 63 28.40 -18.59 -17.51
N GLY A 64 27.36 -18.16 -18.21
CA GLY A 64 27.27 -16.79 -18.74
C GLY A 64 28.14 -16.56 -19.98
N GLU A 65 28.49 -17.62 -20.71
CA GLU A 65 29.25 -17.59 -21.96
C GLU A 65 28.31 -17.54 -23.18
N HIS A 66 28.76 -16.92 -24.28
CA HIS A 66 28.04 -16.92 -25.54
C HIS A 66 28.04 -18.33 -26.16
N PRO A 67 26.87 -18.88 -26.54
CA PRO A 67 26.73 -20.30 -26.87
C PRO A 67 27.55 -20.73 -28.09
N MET A 68 27.85 -19.82 -29.02
CA MET A 68 28.64 -20.11 -30.21
C MET A 68 30.14 -19.80 -30.07
N THR A 69 30.49 -18.67 -29.44
CA THR A 69 31.89 -18.15 -29.44
C THR A 69 32.66 -18.36 -28.13
N GLN A 70 32.02 -18.85 -27.07
CA GLN A 70 32.60 -18.98 -25.71
C GLN A 70 33.05 -17.64 -25.08
N GLU A 71 32.59 -16.51 -25.61
CA GLU A 71 32.88 -15.18 -25.05
C GLU A 71 32.10 -14.95 -23.75
N GLN A 72 32.76 -14.40 -22.72
CA GLN A 72 32.14 -14.19 -21.40
C GLN A 72 31.19 -12.98 -21.42
N LEU A 73 29.88 -13.24 -21.47
CA LEU A 73 28.84 -12.20 -21.53
C LEU A 73 28.48 -11.63 -20.16
N VAL A 74 28.69 -12.40 -19.08
CA VAL A 74 28.36 -11.96 -17.71
C VAL A 74 29.49 -12.31 -16.76
N TRP A 75 30.03 -11.29 -16.07
CA TRP A 75 31.17 -11.44 -15.16
C TRP A 75 30.83 -12.27 -13.91
N HIS A 76 31.66 -13.27 -13.64
CA HIS A 76 31.58 -14.07 -12.41
C HIS A 76 32.02 -13.23 -11.21
N GLN A 77 31.09 -12.86 -10.34
CA GLN A 77 31.44 -12.27 -9.04
C GLN A 77 31.79 -13.40 -8.05
N PRO A 78 33.03 -13.48 -7.54
CA PRO A 78 33.38 -14.49 -6.54
C PRO A 78 32.66 -14.22 -5.22
N SER A 79 32.21 -15.28 -4.56
CA SER A 79 31.57 -15.22 -3.24
C SER A 79 32.54 -14.68 -2.20
N ARG A 80 32.22 -13.53 -1.61
CA ARG A 80 32.97 -12.92 -0.51
C ARG A 80 32.19 -13.06 0.79
N THR A 81 32.76 -13.72 1.78
CA THR A 81 32.28 -13.59 3.17
C THR A 81 32.70 -12.22 3.69
N TYR A 82 31.76 -11.48 4.26
CA TYR A 82 32.02 -10.22 4.95
C TYR A 82 31.15 -10.14 6.20
N GLU A 83 31.73 -9.61 7.28
CA GLU A 83 30.98 -9.29 8.49
C GLU A 83 30.01 -8.14 8.18
N ASN A 84 28.71 -8.37 8.38
CA ASN A 84 27.68 -7.36 8.15
C ASN A 84 27.63 -6.33 9.30
N ARG A 85 26.80 -5.28 9.16
CA ARG A 85 26.62 -4.22 10.19
C ARG A 85 26.05 -4.69 11.55
N TYR A 86 25.87 -6.00 11.74
CA TYR A 86 25.35 -6.65 12.94
C TYR A 86 26.32 -7.71 13.51
N GLY A 87 27.58 -7.75 13.05
CA GLY A 87 28.61 -8.65 13.59
C GLY A 87 28.49 -10.11 13.12
N LYS A 88 27.98 -10.33 11.90
CA LYS A 88 27.62 -11.66 11.38
C LYS A 88 28.18 -11.86 9.97
N ASP A 89 28.94 -12.92 9.78
CA ASP A 89 29.50 -13.31 8.48
C ASP A 89 28.40 -13.61 7.45
N VAL A 90 28.40 -12.86 6.36
CA VAL A 90 27.50 -13.04 5.22
C VAL A 90 28.33 -13.35 3.97
N THR A 91 28.25 -14.60 3.50
CA THR A 91 28.80 -15.00 2.19
C THR A 91 27.94 -14.43 1.07
N SER A 92 28.50 -13.55 0.24
CA SER A 92 27.81 -13.05 -0.95
C SER A 92 27.54 -14.19 -1.94
N VAL A 93 26.34 -14.21 -2.53
CA VAL A 93 26.00 -15.17 -3.59
C VAL A 93 26.98 -15.02 -4.76
N GLY A 94 27.57 -16.13 -5.20
CA GLY A 94 28.46 -16.15 -6.37
C GLY A 94 27.71 -16.06 -7.70
N HIS A 95 28.34 -16.51 -8.79
CA HIS A 95 27.71 -16.56 -10.13
C HIS A 95 26.36 -17.29 -10.11
N ARG A 96 25.41 -16.73 -10.85
CA ARG A 96 24.04 -17.23 -11.01
C ARG A 96 23.81 -17.54 -12.48
N ALA A 97 23.52 -18.79 -12.78
CA ALA A 97 23.25 -19.27 -14.14
C ALA A 97 21.91 -18.77 -14.68
N GLY A 98 20.90 -18.62 -13.82
CA GLY A 98 19.54 -18.27 -14.23
C GLY A 98 18.48 -18.60 -13.18
N TRP A 99 17.25 -18.74 -13.64
CA TRP A 99 16.07 -19.15 -12.86
C TRP A 99 15.25 -20.16 -13.67
N ASP A 100 14.64 -21.14 -13.01
CA ASP A 100 13.62 -21.99 -13.62
C ASP A 100 12.24 -21.38 -13.36
N ALA A 101 11.44 -21.18 -14.42
CA ALA A 101 10.08 -20.68 -14.36
C ALA A 101 9.10 -21.76 -14.85
N THR A 102 8.69 -22.65 -13.96
CA THR A 102 7.80 -23.78 -14.32
C THR A 102 6.40 -23.29 -14.64
N ILE A 103 5.85 -23.59 -15.82
CA ILE A 103 4.43 -23.39 -16.16
C ILE A 103 3.69 -24.72 -16.08
N SER A 104 2.90 -24.92 -15.03
CA SER A 104 2.07 -26.14 -14.86
C SER A 104 0.66 -25.96 -15.42
N ALA A 105 0.16 -26.95 -16.13
CA ALA A 105 -1.23 -27.01 -16.59
C ALA A 105 -2.21 -27.24 -15.43
N PRO A 106 -3.49 -26.82 -15.58
CA PRO A 106 -4.58 -27.20 -14.69
C PRO A 106 -4.74 -28.73 -14.59
N LYS A 107 -5.43 -29.22 -13.55
CA LYS A 107 -5.43 -30.66 -13.27
C LYS A 107 -6.32 -31.44 -14.25
N SER A 108 -7.49 -30.90 -14.54
CA SER A 108 -8.38 -31.40 -15.60
C SER A 108 -7.67 -31.48 -16.96
N VAL A 109 -6.94 -30.43 -17.34
CA VAL A 109 -6.13 -30.36 -18.58
C VAL A 109 -5.05 -31.43 -18.62
N SER A 110 -4.34 -31.64 -17.50
CA SER A 110 -3.33 -32.70 -17.38
C SER A 110 -3.93 -34.10 -17.54
N LEU A 111 -5.12 -34.35 -17.01
CA LEU A 111 -5.84 -35.62 -17.17
C LEU A 111 -6.33 -35.83 -18.60
N THR A 112 -6.91 -34.79 -19.24
CA THR A 112 -7.39 -34.87 -20.64
C THR A 112 -6.25 -35.18 -21.60
N ALA A 113 -5.09 -34.50 -21.43
CA ALA A 113 -3.89 -34.74 -22.23
C ALA A 113 -3.29 -36.14 -22.02
N LEU A 114 -3.04 -36.53 -20.76
CA LEU A 114 -2.12 -37.64 -20.45
C LEU A 114 -2.83 -38.96 -20.11
N VAL A 115 -4.09 -38.91 -19.68
CA VAL A 115 -4.92 -40.09 -19.39
C VAL A 115 -5.89 -40.32 -20.54
N GLY A 116 -6.57 -39.25 -21.00
CA GLY A 116 -7.43 -39.28 -22.19
C GLY A 116 -6.67 -39.33 -23.53
N GLY A 117 -5.36 -39.03 -23.53
CA GLY A 117 -4.48 -39.21 -24.69
C GLY A 117 -4.63 -38.19 -25.82
N ASP A 118 -5.24 -37.03 -25.57
CA ASP A 118 -5.47 -36.01 -26.60
C ASP A 118 -4.26 -35.08 -26.79
N GLU A 119 -3.40 -35.39 -27.75
CA GLU A 119 -2.21 -34.59 -28.09
C GLU A 119 -2.54 -33.13 -28.45
N ARG A 120 -3.76 -32.85 -28.96
CA ARG A 120 -4.21 -31.48 -29.27
C ARG A 120 -4.18 -30.58 -28.02
N VAL A 121 -4.41 -31.18 -26.84
CA VAL A 121 -4.35 -30.48 -25.53
C VAL A 121 -2.90 -30.20 -25.12
N ARG A 122 -1.94 -31.05 -25.52
CA ARG A 122 -0.50 -30.81 -25.31
C ARG A 122 0.05 -29.77 -26.26
N GLU A 123 -0.34 -29.81 -27.54
CA GLU A 123 -0.05 -28.75 -28.52
C GLU A 123 -0.56 -27.38 -28.04
N ALA A 124 -1.85 -27.29 -27.65
CA ALA A 124 -2.43 -26.09 -27.06
C ALA A 124 -1.69 -25.60 -25.79
N HIS A 125 -1.12 -26.51 -24.97
CA HIS A 125 -0.26 -26.16 -23.84
C HIS A 125 1.06 -25.53 -24.27
N ARG A 126 1.76 -26.12 -25.25
CA ARG A 126 3.05 -25.64 -25.77
C ARG A 126 2.91 -24.24 -26.38
N GLU A 127 1.94 -24.06 -27.26
CA GLU A 127 1.65 -22.75 -27.87
C GLU A 127 1.29 -21.69 -26.81
N SER A 128 0.48 -22.03 -25.82
CA SER A 128 0.13 -21.11 -24.72
C SER A 128 1.36 -20.73 -23.86
N VAL A 129 2.35 -21.63 -23.74
CA VAL A 129 3.64 -21.34 -23.08
C VAL A 129 4.48 -20.40 -23.95
N GLN A 130 4.59 -20.65 -25.26
CA GLN A 130 5.34 -19.79 -26.19
C GLN A 130 4.78 -18.35 -26.23
N VAL A 131 3.45 -18.18 -26.24
CA VAL A 131 2.81 -16.85 -26.16
C VAL A 131 3.06 -16.20 -24.80
N ALA A 132 2.94 -16.95 -23.69
CA ALA A 132 3.22 -16.43 -22.35
C ALA A 132 4.68 -16.00 -22.18
N LEU A 133 5.64 -16.71 -22.77
CA LEU A 133 7.05 -16.34 -22.78
C LEU A 133 7.35 -15.12 -23.66
N SER A 134 6.73 -15.05 -24.84
CA SER A 134 6.83 -13.87 -25.73
C SER A 134 6.33 -12.60 -25.05
N GLU A 135 5.26 -12.69 -24.26
CA GLU A 135 4.72 -11.59 -23.46
C GLU A 135 5.55 -11.31 -22.19
N PHE A 136 6.12 -12.33 -21.54
CA PHE A 136 7.01 -12.18 -20.37
C PHE A 136 8.34 -11.50 -20.75
N GLU A 137 8.92 -11.86 -21.89
CA GLU A 137 10.17 -11.29 -22.41
C GLU A 137 10.08 -9.76 -22.55
N ARG A 138 8.91 -9.20 -22.90
CA ARG A 138 8.70 -7.74 -23.03
C ARG A 138 9.02 -6.96 -21.76
N TYR A 139 9.19 -7.61 -20.61
CA TYR A 139 9.43 -6.99 -19.30
C TYR A 139 10.79 -7.38 -18.70
N THR A 140 11.68 -7.97 -19.52
CA THR A 140 13.08 -8.23 -19.19
C THR A 140 13.88 -6.92 -19.04
N GLN A 141 14.85 -6.94 -18.12
CA GLN A 141 15.68 -5.78 -17.81
C GLN A 141 17.13 -6.21 -17.53
N ALA A 142 18.09 -5.44 -18.02
CA ALA A 142 19.51 -5.54 -17.70
C ALA A 142 19.83 -4.79 -16.39
N ARG A 143 20.75 -5.33 -15.59
CA ARG A 143 21.19 -4.70 -14.34
C ARG A 143 22.42 -3.81 -14.58
N MET A 144 22.22 -2.50 -14.58
CA MET A 144 23.25 -1.48 -14.81
C MET A 144 24.13 -1.20 -13.56
N GLY A 145 24.45 -2.24 -12.78
CA GLY A 145 25.22 -2.16 -11.52
C GLY A 145 24.36 -1.96 -10.26
N ASN A 146 24.85 -1.11 -9.35
CA ASN A 146 24.20 -0.79 -8.06
C ASN A 146 23.78 0.68 -7.93
N VAL A 147 24.16 1.55 -8.87
CA VAL A 147 23.98 3.02 -8.80
C VAL A 147 23.15 3.56 -9.97
N ARG A 148 23.10 2.85 -11.10
CA ARG A 148 22.23 3.18 -12.24
C ARG A 148 20.99 2.28 -12.21
N GLU A 149 19.85 2.84 -12.61
CA GLU A 149 18.58 2.13 -12.74
C GLU A 149 18.66 0.98 -13.76
N PRO A 150 17.92 -0.13 -13.57
CA PRO A 150 17.88 -1.23 -14.52
C PRO A 150 17.27 -0.82 -15.86
N GLU A 151 17.93 -1.18 -16.96
CA GLU A 151 17.49 -0.85 -18.31
C GLU A 151 16.50 -1.87 -18.85
N LYS A 152 15.44 -1.42 -19.54
CA LYS A 152 14.50 -2.32 -20.22
C LYS A 152 15.06 -2.76 -21.57
N THR A 153 15.34 -4.06 -21.68
CA THR A 153 15.91 -4.70 -22.88
C THR A 153 14.82 -5.25 -23.79
N GLY A 154 13.82 -5.96 -23.23
CA GLY A 154 12.79 -6.64 -24.02
C GLY A 154 13.32 -7.84 -24.81
N LYS A 155 14.48 -8.39 -24.38
CA LYS A 155 15.21 -9.54 -24.93
C LYS A 155 15.63 -10.48 -23.80
N PHE A 156 15.49 -11.78 -24.00
CA PHE A 156 16.15 -12.82 -23.19
C PHE A 156 16.55 -14.05 -24.03
N ILE A 157 17.19 -15.01 -23.38
CA ILE A 157 17.32 -16.39 -23.83
C ILE A 157 16.79 -17.34 -22.75
N ALA A 158 16.01 -18.33 -23.17
CA ALA A 158 15.52 -19.40 -22.32
C ALA A 158 15.58 -20.76 -23.04
N ALA A 159 15.63 -21.83 -22.26
CA ALA A 159 15.45 -23.20 -22.72
C ALA A 159 14.21 -23.82 -22.06
N THR A 160 13.28 -24.34 -22.86
CA THR A 160 12.05 -25.01 -22.40
C THR A 160 12.18 -26.53 -22.43
N PHE A 161 11.48 -27.20 -21.51
CA PHE A 161 11.44 -28.67 -21.41
C PHE A 161 10.05 -29.13 -20.95
N GLU A 162 9.37 -30.01 -21.70
CA GLU A 162 8.05 -30.54 -21.33
C GLU A 162 8.16 -31.81 -20.46
N HIS A 163 7.37 -31.87 -19.38
CA HIS A 163 7.22 -33.00 -18.47
C HIS A 163 5.76 -33.46 -18.36
N ASP A 164 5.57 -34.77 -18.18
CA ASP A 164 4.26 -35.43 -18.06
C ASP A 164 3.85 -35.77 -16.61
N THR A 165 4.78 -35.85 -15.66
CA THR A 165 4.54 -36.47 -14.35
C THR A 165 4.97 -35.60 -13.16
N ALA A 166 4.15 -35.62 -12.11
CA ALA A 166 4.51 -35.09 -10.80
C ALA A 166 5.54 -36.01 -10.12
N ARG A 167 6.31 -35.46 -9.17
CA ARG A 167 7.19 -36.29 -8.32
C ARG A 167 6.35 -37.33 -7.57
N PRO A 168 6.83 -38.59 -7.46
CA PRO A 168 6.09 -39.66 -6.79
C PRO A 168 5.71 -39.29 -5.35
N VAL A 169 4.59 -39.86 -4.90
CA VAL A 169 4.21 -39.98 -3.48
C VAL A 169 3.77 -41.42 -3.28
N ASP A 170 4.30 -42.10 -2.26
CA ASP A 170 4.06 -43.54 -2.03
C ASP A 170 4.32 -44.41 -3.29
N GLY A 171 5.31 -44.01 -4.08
CA GLY A 171 5.65 -44.63 -5.35
C GLY A 171 4.64 -44.40 -6.48
N TYR A 172 3.67 -43.49 -6.37
CA TYR A 172 2.79 -43.11 -7.50
C TYR A 172 3.18 -41.74 -8.08
N ALA A 173 3.74 -41.74 -9.29
CA ALA A 173 3.91 -40.54 -10.10
C ALA A 173 2.55 -40.16 -10.74
N ALA A 174 1.97 -39.04 -10.34
CA ALA A 174 0.65 -38.63 -10.80
C ALA A 174 0.72 -37.76 -12.08
N PRO A 175 -0.27 -37.79 -13.00
CA PRO A 175 -0.24 -37.06 -14.27
C PRO A 175 -0.23 -35.55 -14.03
N GLN A 176 0.80 -34.85 -14.50
CA GLN A 176 0.94 -33.41 -14.34
C GLN A 176 1.68 -32.84 -15.54
N LEU A 177 0.93 -32.31 -16.49
CA LEU A 177 1.50 -31.64 -17.65
C LEU A 177 2.12 -30.31 -17.21
N HIS A 178 3.40 -30.08 -17.50
CA HIS A 178 4.10 -28.84 -17.18
C HIS A 178 5.34 -28.60 -18.06
N THR A 179 5.72 -27.34 -18.23
CA THR A 179 6.98 -26.94 -18.89
C THR A 179 7.93 -26.32 -17.88
N HIS A 180 9.16 -26.83 -17.78
CA HIS A 180 10.28 -26.12 -17.13
C HIS A 180 10.91 -25.13 -18.09
N ILE A 181 11.34 -23.98 -17.58
CA ILE A 181 11.79 -22.87 -18.42
C ILE A 181 13.00 -22.22 -17.77
N VAL A 182 14.19 -22.66 -18.21
CA VAL A 182 15.46 -22.15 -17.70
C VAL A 182 15.75 -20.82 -18.39
N VAL A 183 15.45 -19.72 -17.71
CA VAL A 183 15.80 -18.36 -18.13
C VAL A 183 17.23 -18.08 -17.67
N PHE A 184 18.17 -18.01 -18.60
CA PHE A 184 19.58 -17.75 -18.27
C PHE A 184 19.78 -16.30 -17.83
N ASN A 185 20.76 -16.06 -16.97
CA ASN A 185 21.02 -14.76 -16.35
C ASN A 185 21.77 -13.78 -17.29
N ILE A 186 21.28 -13.64 -18.53
CA ILE A 186 21.90 -12.84 -19.59
C ILE A 186 20.87 -11.89 -20.20
N ALA A 187 21.23 -10.63 -20.33
CA ALA A 187 20.47 -9.58 -20.99
C ALA A 187 21.42 -8.68 -21.79
N GLU A 188 20.95 -8.19 -22.93
CA GLU A 188 21.67 -7.28 -23.82
C GLU A 188 21.04 -5.88 -23.72
N SER A 189 21.83 -4.85 -23.42
CA SER A 189 21.39 -3.45 -23.40
C SER A 189 21.11 -2.93 -24.82
N LYS A 190 20.51 -1.74 -24.94
CA LYS A 190 20.31 -1.11 -26.25
C LYS A 190 21.61 -0.75 -26.98
N ASP A 191 22.70 -0.60 -26.23
CA ASP A 191 24.03 -0.28 -26.75
C ASP A 191 24.79 -1.55 -27.20
N GLY A 192 24.22 -2.74 -26.99
CA GLY A 192 24.81 -4.04 -27.32
C GLY A 192 25.63 -4.68 -26.19
N ASP A 193 25.87 -3.96 -25.10
CA ASP A 193 26.59 -4.49 -23.93
C ASP A 193 25.79 -5.60 -23.23
N THR A 194 26.47 -6.67 -22.83
CA THR A 194 25.85 -7.80 -22.12
C THR A 194 26.01 -7.70 -20.60
N HIS A 195 24.93 -8.04 -19.90
CA HIS A 195 24.73 -7.79 -18.48
C HIS A 195 23.92 -8.93 -17.82
N ALA A 196 23.97 -9.00 -16.49
CA ALA A 196 23.08 -9.86 -15.72
C ALA A 196 21.62 -9.36 -15.78
N LEU A 197 20.65 -10.27 -15.67
CA LEU A 197 19.22 -9.93 -15.59
C LEU A 197 18.86 -9.30 -14.24
N GLN A 198 17.98 -8.30 -14.28
CA GLN A 198 17.40 -7.69 -13.10
C GLN A 198 16.24 -8.54 -12.55
N GLU A 199 16.53 -9.33 -11.52
CA GLU A 199 15.60 -10.26 -10.86
C GLU A 199 14.22 -9.66 -10.54
N ARG A 200 14.17 -8.41 -10.04
CA ARG A 200 12.91 -7.77 -9.59
C ARG A 200 11.89 -7.61 -10.73
N GLY A 201 12.35 -7.31 -11.95
CA GLY A 201 11.47 -7.15 -13.12
C GLY A 201 10.82 -8.47 -13.54
N LEU A 202 11.58 -9.58 -13.48
CA LEU A 202 11.12 -10.93 -13.81
C LEU A 202 10.03 -11.40 -12.83
N PHE A 203 10.31 -11.39 -11.52
CA PHE A 203 9.34 -11.85 -10.50
C PHE A 203 8.04 -11.02 -10.53
N GLN A 204 8.12 -9.71 -10.77
CA GLN A 204 6.92 -8.86 -10.93
C GLN A 204 6.06 -9.23 -12.16
N SER A 205 6.64 -9.84 -13.19
CA SER A 205 5.92 -10.25 -14.40
C SER A 205 5.26 -11.64 -14.29
N GLN A 206 5.52 -12.38 -13.19
CA GLN A 206 5.09 -13.77 -13.03
C GLN A 206 3.56 -13.96 -13.07
N ALA A 207 2.81 -13.05 -12.41
CA ALA A 207 1.36 -13.11 -12.35
C ALA A 207 0.70 -12.72 -13.69
N PHE A 208 1.28 -11.76 -14.41
CA PHE A 208 0.86 -11.37 -15.75
C PHE A 208 1.07 -12.50 -16.77
N ALA A 209 2.27 -13.10 -16.82
CA ALA A 209 2.54 -14.25 -17.70
C ALA A 209 1.64 -15.46 -17.38
N THR A 210 1.31 -15.66 -16.10
CA THR A 210 0.30 -16.66 -15.68
C THR A 210 -1.10 -16.37 -16.24
N ALA A 211 -1.51 -15.09 -16.32
CA ALA A 211 -2.80 -14.70 -16.88
C ALA A 211 -2.82 -14.82 -18.41
N VAL A 212 -1.72 -14.50 -19.11
CA VAL A 212 -1.56 -14.75 -20.55
C VAL A 212 -1.71 -16.25 -20.83
N TYR A 213 -0.89 -17.10 -20.19
CA TYR A 213 -0.95 -18.55 -20.33
C TYR A 213 -2.37 -19.12 -20.11
N ARG A 214 -3.06 -18.69 -19.05
CA ARG A 214 -4.44 -19.12 -18.74
C ARG A 214 -5.45 -18.68 -19.79
N THR A 215 -5.27 -17.50 -20.39
CA THR A 215 -6.20 -16.94 -21.38
C THR A 215 -6.05 -17.67 -22.73
N GLU A 216 -4.82 -17.83 -23.19
CA GLU A 216 -4.50 -18.55 -24.43
C GLU A 216 -4.92 -20.03 -24.34
N LEU A 217 -4.64 -20.69 -23.21
CA LEU A 217 -5.05 -22.08 -22.99
C LEU A 217 -6.57 -22.23 -22.97
N ALA A 218 -7.30 -21.30 -22.33
CA ALA A 218 -8.75 -21.32 -22.29
C ALA A 218 -9.36 -21.16 -23.70
N ALA A 219 -8.85 -20.21 -24.49
CA ALA A 219 -9.29 -19.99 -25.87
C ALA A 219 -9.08 -21.25 -26.73
N ARG A 220 -7.86 -21.80 -26.73
CA ARG A 220 -7.50 -22.96 -27.55
C ARG A 220 -8.26 -24.23 -27.15
N LEU A 221 -8.53 -24.43 -25.86
CA LEU A 221 -9.38 -25.53 -25.41
C LEU A 221 -10.84 -25.37 -25.86
N GLN A 222 -11.37 -24.14 -25.87
CA GLN A 222 -12.71 -23.85 -26.39
C GLN A 222 -12.79 -24.07 -27.90
N GLU A 223 -11.76 -23.68 -28.66
CA GLU A 223 -11.63 -23.97 -30.10
C GLU A 223 -11.57 -25.47 -30.40
N LEU A 224 -10.95 -26.27 -29.52
CA LEU A 224 -10.93 -27.74 -29.59
C LEU A 224 -12.25 -28.42 -29.19
N GLY A 225 -13.26 -27.66 -28.72
CA GLY A 225 -14.59 -28.15 -28.34
C GLY A 225 -14.79 -28.44 -26.85
N TYR A 226 -13.84 -28.09 -25.98
CA TYR A 226 -13.94 -28.31 -24.53
C TYR A 226 -14.77 -27.22 -23.83
N GLU A 227 -15.72 -27.65 -22.99
CA GLU A 227 -16.38 -26.75 -22.04
C GLU A 227 -15.42 -26.41 -20.90
N ILE A 228 -15.24 -25.10 -20.63
CA ILE A 228 -14.32 -24.57 -19.62
C ILE A 228 -15.10 -23.89 -18.49
N GLU A 229 -14.64 -24.11 -17.26
CA GLU A 229 -15.11 -23.45 -16.04
C GLU A 229 -13.93 -22.86 -15.24
N ARG A 230 -14.21 -22.03 -14.23
CA ARG A 230 -13.15 -21.53 -13.32
C ARG A 230 -12.90 -22.52 -12.19
N GLY A 231 -11.66 -22.98 -12.08
CA GLY A 231 -11.15 -23.55 -10.84
C GLY A 231 -10.94 -22.48 -9.75
N GLU A 232 -10.81 -22.95 -8.51
CA GLU A 232 -10.67 -22.19 -7.25
C GLU A 232 -9.82 -20.91 -7.32
N HIS A 233 -8.67 -20.96 -8.03
CA HIS A 233 -7.71 -19.86 -8.13
C HIS A 233 -7.75 -19.16 -9.50
N GLY A 234 -8.88 -19.25 -10.20
CA GLY A 234 -9.14 -18.61 -11.49
C GLY A 234 -8.35 -19.20 -12.66
N GLN A 235 -7.90 -20.45 -12.58
CA GLN A 235 -7.45 -21.20 -13.75
C GLN A 235 -8.64 -21.72 -14.56
N PRO A 236 -8.52 -21.90 -15.89
CA PRO A 236 -9.48 -22.69 -16.65
C PRO A 236 -9.34 -24.16 -16.24
N GLU A 237 -10.42 -24.78 -15.78
CA GLU A 237 -10.52 -26.23 -15.70
C GLU A 237 -11.48 -26.71 -16.82
N ILE A 238 -11.20 -27.87 -17.40
CA ILE A 238 -12.13 -28.53 -18.32
C ILE A 238 -13.25 -29.16 -17.49
N LYS A 239 -14.49 -28.88 -17.88
CA LYS A 239 -15.70 -29.35 -17.21
C LYS A 239 -15.96 -30.83 -17.51
N GLY A 240 -16.45 -31.56 -16.50
CA GLY A 240 -16.77 -32.99 -16.59
C GLY A 240 -15.97 -33.90 -15.65
N TYR A 241 -15.02 -33.34 -14.90
CA TYR A 241 -14.28 -34.04 -13.84
C TYR A 241 -14.97 -33.86 -12.48
N SER A 242 -15.07 -34.94 -11.70
CA SER A 242 -15.51 -34.87 -10.30
C SER A 242 -14.38 -34.37 -9.40
N ARG A 243 -14.74 -33.65 -8.33
CA ARG A 243 -13.76 -33.06 -7.40
C ARG A 243 -12.87 -34.12 -6.77
N GLU A 244 -13.48 -35.25 -6.42
CA GLU A 244 -12.86 -36.40 -5.78
C GLU A 244 -11.77 -37.01 -6.67
N TYR A 245 -12.00 -37.07 -7.99
CA TYR A 245 -11.01 -37.59 -8.95
C TYR A 245 -9.85 -36.60 -9.15
N LEU A 246 -10.13 -35.28 -9.18
CA LEU A 246 -9.09 -34.25 -9.26
C LEU A 246 -8.20 -34.23 -8.00
N GLU A 247 -8.79 -34.42 -6.81
CA GLU A 247 -8.08 -34.48 -5.53
C GLU A 247 -7.29 -35.80 -5.39
N ALA A 248 -7.90 -36.95 -5.69
CA ALA A 248 -7.21 -38.26 -5.67
C ALA A 248 -6.05 -38.33 -6.68
N SER A 249 -6.19 -37.67 -7.83
CA SER A 249 -5.10 -37.54 -8.81
C SER A 249 -3.99 -36.58 -8.36
N SER A 250 -4.08 -35.92 -7.21
CA SER A 250 -3.18 -34.84 -6.76
C SER A 250 -2.50 -35.10 -5.40
N PRO A 251 -1.98 -36.31 -5.09
CA PRO A 251 -1.51 -36.68 -3.76
C PRO A 251 -0.41 -35.75 -3.22
N ARG A 252 0.51 -35.30 -4.07
CA ARG A 252 1.58 -34.37 -3.67
C ARG A 252 1.07 -33.01 -3.19
N ARG A 253 -0.09 -32.53 -3.69
CA ARG A 253 -0.73 -31.30 -3.17
C ARG A 253 -1.27 -31.54 -1.76
N ALA A 254 -1.92 -32.68 -1.53
CA ALA A 254 -2.43 -33.05 -0.21
C ALA A 254 -1.30 -33.19 0.82
N GLN A 255 -0.23 -33.91 0.50
CA GLN A 255 0.96 -34.08 1.35
C GLN A 255 1.56 -32.72 1.77
N ILE A 256 1.84 -31.84 0.80
CA ILE A 256 2.38 -30.50 1.08
C ILE A 256 1.40 -29.68 1.95
N THR A 257 0.09 -29.75 1.70
CA THR A 257 -0.92 -29.06 2.52
C THR A 257 -1.02 -29.61 3.95
N THR A 258 -0.74 -30.89 4.17
CA THR A 258 -0.67 -31.49 5.52
C THR A 258 0.60 -31.05 6.25
N GLU A 259 1.78 -31.24 5.65
CA GLU A 259 3.06 -30.81 6.24
C GLU A 259 3.07 -29.31 6.61
N LEU A 260 2.49 -28.46 5.76
CA LEU A 260 2.36 -27.02 6.03
C LEU A 260 1.53 -26.71 7.29
N LYS A 261 0.42 -27.43 7.49
CA LYS A 261 -0.42 -27.28 8.69
C LYS A 261 0.32 -27.74 9.94
N GLU A 262 1.05 -28.85 9.86
CA GLU A 262 1.81 -29.42 10.98
C GLU A 262 2.94 -28.49 11.45
N ILE A 263 3.68 -27.87 10.51
CA ILE A 263 4.75 -26.91 10.85
C ILE A 263 4.23 -25.50 11.13
N GLY A 264 2.92 -25.25 11.01
CA GLY A 264 2.29 -23.95 11.22
C GLY A 264 2.80 -22.85 10.26
N ARG A 265 3.03 -23.19 8.98
CA ARG A 265 3.51 -22.25 7.94
C ARG A 265 2.64 -22.32 6.69
N GLU A 266 2.49 -21.19 6.00
CA GLU A 266 1.68 -21.11 4.78
C GLU A 266 2.34 -20.28 3.67
N GLY A 267 1.71 -20.26 2.50
CA GLY A 267 2.16 -19.51 1.33
C GLY A 267 3.17 -20.24 0.45
N ALA A 268 3.34 -19.77 -0.78
CA ALA A 268 4.13 -20.45 -1.82
C ALA A 268 5.60 -20.68 -1.44
N GLY A 269 6.20 -19.77 -0.67
CA GLY A 269 7.59 -19.92 -0.20
C GLY A 269 7.75 -21.07 0.81
N ALA A 270 6.85 -21.19 1.79
CA ALA A 270 6.83 -22.31 2.71
C ALA A 270 6.51 -23.62 1.98
N ALA A 271 5.52 -23.62 1.07
CA ALA A 271 5.16 -24.77 0.25
C ALA A 271 6.34 -25.29 -0.59
N GLN A 272 7.15 -24.39 -1.16
CA GLN A 272 8.37 -24.73 -1.89
C GLN A 272 9.44 -25.35 -0.95
N VAL A 273 9.64 -24.80 0.25
CA VAL A 273 10.59 -25.35 1.24
C VAL A 273 10.17 -26.75 1.72
N VAL A 274 8.88 -26.94 2.02
CA VAL A 274 8.27 -28.25 2.33
C VAL A 274 8.51 -29.23 1.18
N ALA A 275 8.15 -28.84 -0.05
CA ALA A 275 8.33 -29.67 -1.24
C ALA A 275 9.80 -30.00 -1.58
N HIS A 276 10.77 -29.24 -1.04
CA HIS A 276 12.20 -29.54 -1.11
C HIS A 276 12.69 -30.46 0.02
N ARG A 277 12.00 -30.54 1.16
CA ARG A 277 12.37 -31.36 2.33
C ARG A 277 11.81 -32.78 2.24
N SER A 278 10.51 -32.94 2.00
CA SER A 278 9.86 -34.26 1.82
C SER A 278 10.13 -34.83 0.43
N ARG A 279 11.39 -34.91 0.02
CA ARG A 279 11.81 -35.44 -1.28
C ARG A 279 12.12 -36.93 -1.18
N ASP A 280 11.13 -37.74 -1.52
CA ASP A 280 11.36 -39.15 -1.83
C ASP A 280 12.36 -39.26 -3.00
N SER A 281 13.16 -40.32 -2.99
CA SER A 281 13.96 -40.71 -4.15
C SER A 281 13.05 -41.02 -5.33
N LYS A 282 13.38 -40.55 -6.54
CA LYS A 282 12.74 -41.02 -7.78
C LYS A 282 13.07 -42.52 -7.95
N GLU A 283 12.21 -43.40 -7.46
CA GLU A 283 12.17 -44.78 -7.95
C GLU A 283 11.71 -44.75 -9.40
N ILE A 284 12.48 -45.40 -10.28
CA ILE A 284 12.31 -45.32 -11.73
C ILE A 284 11.33 -46.42 -12.16
N GLN A 285 10.06 -46.03 -12.34
CA GLN A 285 9.00 -46.90 -12.87
C GLN A 285 8.95 -46.83 -14.40
N SER A 286 8.42 -47.86 -15.05
CA SER A 286 8.30 -47.87 -16.51
C SER A 286 7.06 -47.12 -17.02
N ALA A 287 7.06 -46.84 -18.33
CA ALA A 287 6.00 -46.13 -19.18
C ALA A 287 4.73 -47.02 -18.76
N ALA A 288 4.83 -48.36 -18.86
CA ALA A 288 3.72 -49.27 -18.68
C ALA A 288 3.13 -49.19 -17.27
N ASP A 289 3.96 -49.22 -16.23
CA ASP A 289 3.51 -49.20 -14.83
C ASP A 289 2.82 -47.86 -14.48
N VAL A 290 3.42 -46.75 -14.92
CA VAL A 290 2.91 -45.40 -14.67
C VAL A 290 1.56 -45.22 -15.38
N LEU A 291 1.48 -45.51 -16.67
CA LEU A 291 0.25 -45.37 -17.47
C LEU A 291 -0.86 -46.37 -17.04
N HIS A 292 -0.48 -47.58 -16.61
CA HIS A 292 -1.41 -48.56 -16.05
C HIS A 292 -2.04 -48.01 -14.75
N ARG A 293 -1.23 -47.54 -13.80
CA ARG A 293 -1.73 -46.89 -12.56
C ARG A 293 -2.63 -45.68 -12.85
N HIS A 294 -2.34 -44.90 -13.91
CA HIS A 294 -3.21 -43.80 -14.34
C HIS A 294 -4.57 -44.30 -14.81
N ARG A 295 -4.61 -45.38 -15.61
CA ARG A 295 -5.86 -45.98 -16.11
C ARG A 295 -6.64 -46.70 -15.02
N ASP A 296 -5.98 -47.35 -14.08
CA ASP A 296 -6.61 -48.00 -12.93
C ASP A 296 -7.29 -46.99 -11.99
N LEU A 297 -6.65 -45.83 -11.79
CA LEU A 297 -7.26 -44.71 -11.07
C LEU A 297 -8.43 -44.13 -11.87
N ALA A 298 -8.27 -43.90 -13.17
CA ALA A 298 -9.35 -43.40 -14.03
C ALA A 298 -10.57 -44.33 -14.05
N ALA A 299 -10.36 -45.65 -14.03
CA ALA A 299 -11.42 -46.66 -13.97
C ALA A 299 -12.25 -46.58 -12.68
N GLN A 300 -11.59 -46.37 -11.53
CA GLN A 300 -12.26 -46.18 -10.22
C GLN A 300 -13.21 -44.98 -10.21
N TYR A 301 -12.93 -43.95 -11.01
CA TYR A 301 -13.76 -42.75 -11.16
C TYR A 301 -14.62 -42.75 -12.44
N GLY A 302 -14.67 -43.85 -13.19
CA GLY A 302 -15.59 -44.03 -14.33
C GLY A 302 -15.11 -43.45 -15.67
N HIS A 303 -13.79 -43.44 -15.93
CA HIS A 303 -13.20 -43.04 -17.22
C HIS A 303 -13.53 -41.61 -17.67
N GLN A 304 -13.60 -40.67 -16.72
CA GLN A 304 -14.02 -39.28 -16.98
C GLN A 304 -13.17 -38.58 -18.04
N ALA A 305 -11.87 -38.87 -18.11
CA ALA A 305 -10.98 -38.28 -19.13
C ALA A 305 -11.36 -38.74 -20.56
N ASP A 306 -11.59 -40.05 -20.73
CA ASP A 306 -12.00 -40.65 -22.01
C ASP A 306 -13.35 -40.08 -22.49
N TRP A 307 -14.31 -39.89 -21.57
CA TRP A 307 -15.60 -39.25 -21.85
C TRP A 307 -15.46 -37.77 -22.24
N VAL A 308 -14.62 -37.01 -21.53
CA VAL A 308 -14.35 -35.59 -21.79
C VAL A 308 -13.70 -35.40 -23.17
N VAL A 309 -12.70 -36.20 -23.51
CA VAL A 309 -12.07 -36.19 -24.85
C VAL A 309 -13.10 -36.52 -25.93
N SER A 310 -13.88 -37.60 -25.76
CA SER A 310 -14.91 -38.04 -26.72
C SER A 310 -15.98 -36.96 -26.99
N ARG A 311 -16.38 -36.21 -25.95
CA ARG A 311 -17.36 -35.12 -26.06
C ARG A 311 -16.85 -33.94 -26.87
N SER A 312 -15.55 -33.63 -26.83
CA SER A 312 -14.97 -32.48 -27.55
C SER A 312 -15.28 -32.49 -29.06
N PHE A 313 -15.18 -33.67 -29.69
CA PHE A 313 -15.46 -33.86 -31.12
C PHE A 313 -16.94 -33.64 -31.49
N SER A 314 -17.87 -33.85 -30.55
CA SER A 314 -19.31 -33.58 -30.75
C SER A 314 -19.68 -32.11 -30.53
N ASN A 315 -18.85 -31.36 -29.80
CA ASN A 315 -19.10 -29.99 -29.38
C ASN A 315 -18.64 -28.92 -30.41
N GLN A 316 -18.17 -29.30 -31.61
CA GLN A 316 -17.62 -28.39 -32.65
C GLN A 316 -18.61 -27.35 -33.25
N ARG A 317 -19.79 -27.15 -32.65
CA ARG A 317 -20.67 -26.01 -32.93
C ARG A 317 -20.36 -24.86 -31.97
N SER A 318 -19.30 -24.12 -32.28
CA SER A 318 -18.93 -22.90 -31.54
C SER A 318 -20.10 -21.93 -31.46
N GLN A 319 -20.32 -21.34 -30.28
CA GLN A 319 -21.10 -20.11 -30.18
C GLN A 319 -20.31 -18.96 -30.82
N GLU A 320 -20.98 -18.04 -31.50
CA GLU A 320 -20.33 -16.82 -32.01
C GLU A 320 -19.99 -15.89 -30.85
N ILE A 321 -18.77 -16.02 -30.33
CA ILE A 321 -18.24 -15.12 -29.30
C ILE A 321 -17.74 -13.83 -29.98
N ASP A 322 -18.40 -12.72 -29.67
CA ASP A 322 -17.97 -11.36 -30.04
C ASP A 322 -16.72 -10.97 -29.21
N ALA A 323 -15.57 -11.54 -29.61
CA ALA A 323 -14.29 -11.34 -28.95
C ALA A 323 -13.85 -9.86 -28.89
N PRO A 324 -14.09 -9.00 -29.91
CA PRO A 324 -13.87 -7.55 -29.79
C PRO A 324 -14.67 -6.92 -28.64
N LYS A 325 -15.95 -7.25 -28.48
CA LYS A 325 -16.80 -6.76 -27.39
C LYS A 325 -16.41 -7.35 -26.03
N VAL A 326 -15.92 -8.60 -25.99
CA VAL A 326 -15.34 -9.19 -24.77
C VAL A 326 -14.08 -8.42 -24.37
N ALA A 327 -13.16 -8.15 -25.30
CA ALA A 327 -11.94 -7.37 -25.04
C ALA A 327 -12.30 -5.95 -24.55
N GLN A 328 -13.29 -5.29 -25.16
CA GLN A 328 -13.81 -4.00 -24.71
C GLN A 328 -14.35 -4.04 -23.26
N GLN A 329 -15.10 -5.08 -22.90
CA GLN A 329 -15.60 -5.28 -21.53
C GLN A 329 -14.47 -5.59 -20.55
N ALA A 330 -13.50 -6.42 -20.94
CA ALA A 330 -12.36 -6.81 -20.14
C ALA A 330 -11.46 -5.60 -19.80
N VAL A 331 -11.17 -4.73 -20.77
CA VAL A 331 -10.39 -3.50 -20.56
C VAL A 331 -11.16 -2.48 -19.70
N THR A 332 -12.48 -2.35 -19.86
CA THR A 332 -13.32 -1.52 -18.99
C THR A 332 -13.33 -2.04 -17.54
N PHE A 333 -13.49 -3.34 -17.34
CA PHE A 333 -13.40 -3.97 -16.02
C PHE A 333 -12.02 -3.76 -15.39
N ALA A 334 -10.95 -3.96 -16.16
CA ALA A 334 -9.58 -3.79 -15.68
C ALA A 334 -9.28 -2.36 -15.22
N ARG A 335 -9.79 -1.36 -15.94
CA ARG A 335 -9.75 0.05 -15.54
C ARG A 335 -10.40 0.25 -14.18
N GLU A 336 -11.59 -0.29 -13.96
CA GLU A 336 -12.36 -0.07 -12.73
C GLU A 336 -11.83 -0.89 -11.55
N HIS A 337 -11.32 -2.09 -11.79
CA HIS A 337 -10.71 -2.96 -10.77
C HIS A 337 -9.32 -2.45 -10.35
N ALA A 338 -8.42 -2.15 -11.30
CA ALA A 338 -7.04 -1.80 -10.99
C ALA A 338 -6.90 -0.38 -10.40
N PHE A 339 -7.74 0.58 -10.82
CA PHE A 339 -7.69 1.97 -10.34
C PHE A 339 -8.64 2.27 -9.16
N GLU A 340 -9.29 1.26 -8.56
CA GLU A 340 -10.08 1.45 -7.32
C GLU A 340 -9.19 1.94 -6.16
N ARG A 341 -8.01 1.33 -6.01
CA ARG A 341 -7.14 1.49 -4.83
C ARG A 341 -5.78 2.14 -5.12
N ALA A 342 -5.46 2.40 -6.38
CA ALA A 342 -4.23 3.08 -6.78
C ALA A 342 -4.50 4.12 -7.86
N ALA A 343 -3.87 5.29 -7.79
CA ALA A 343 -4.01 6.35 -8.80
C ALA A 343 -3.16 6.09 -10.05
N ILE A 344 -2.10 5.28 -9.91
CA ILE A 344 -1.18 4.83 -10.96
C ILE A 344 -1.06 3.30 -10.87
N GLN A 345 -0.98 2.63 -12.02
CA GLN A 345 -0.82 1.18 -12.14
C GLN A 345 0.18 0.81 -13.24
N ASP A 346 0.85 -0.33 -13.05
CA ASP A 346 1.69 -0.96 -14.08
C ASP A 346 0.80 -1.61 -15.16
N GLU A 347 1.16 -1.47 -16.43
CA GLU A 347 0.42 -2.06 -17.55
C GLU A 347 0.20 -3.58 -17.39
N ARG A 348 1.12 -4.29 -16.72
CA ARG A 348 1.00 -5.72 -16.42
C ARG A 348 -0.19 -6.02 -15.51
N VAL A 349 -0.49 -5.16 -14.53
CA VAL A 349 -1.62 -5.32 -13.60
C VAL A 349 -2.95 -5.08 -14.32
N ILE A 350 -3.00 -4.04 -15.16
CA ILE A 350 -4.20 -3.72 -15.96
C ILE A 350 -4.49 -4.87 -16.94
N LEU A 351 -3.48 -5.31 -17.70
CA LEU A 351 -3.63 -6.42 -18.64
C LEU A 351 -3.95 -7.73 -17.91
N GLN A 352 -3.31 -8.04 -16.78
CA GLN A 352 -3.64 -9.20 -15.94
C GLN A 352 -5.12 -9.20 -15.52
N ALA A 353 -5.67 -8.06 -15.10
CA ALA A 353 -7.09 -7.95 -14.74
C ALA A 353 -8.01 -8.15 -15.97
N ALA A 354 -7.65 -7.64 -17.14
CA ALA A 354 -8.42 -7.81 -18.37
C ALA A 354 -8.38 -9.27 -18.87
N LEU A 355 -7.19 -9.86 -18.95
CA LEU A 355 -6.96 -11.27 -19.31
C LEU A 355 -7.76 -12.19 -18.39
N ASN A 356 -7.61 -12.04 -17.08
CA ASN A 356 -8.36 -12.80 -16.09
C ASN A 356 -9.89 -12.61 -16.22
N ARG A 357 -10.38 -11.45 -16.70
CA ARG A 357 -11.81 -11.22 -16.97
C ARG A 357 -12.28 -11.83 -18.31
N SER A 358 -11.41 -11.98 -19.30
CA SER A 358 -11.76 -12.55 -20.61
C SER A 358 -11.94 -14.07 -20.59
N MET A 359 -11.17 -14.82 -19.78
CA MET A 359 -11.24 -16.28 -19.68
C MET A 359 -11.20 -17.03 -21.03
N GLY A 360 -10.41 -16.53 -21.98
CA GLY A 360 -10.26 -17.12 -23.32
C GLY A 360 -11.33 -16.68 -24.33
N GLN A 361 -12.43 -16.05 -23.89
CA GLN A 361 -13.44 -15.47 -24.79
C GLN A 361 -12.90 -14.30 -25.64
N ALA A 362 -11.72 -13.79 -25.31
CA ALA A 362 -10.86 -13.00 -26.18
C ALA A 362 -9.40 -13.37 -25.89
N SER A 363 -8.56 -13.40 -26.92
CA SER A 363 -7.14 -13.75 -26.79
C SER A 363 -6.34 -12.65 -26.10
N ALA A 364 -5.13 -12.98 -25.63
CA ALA A 364 -4.23 -12.01 -25.03
C ALA A 364 -3.80 -10.91 -26.02
N SER A 365 -3.68 -11.26 -27.31
CA SER A 365 -3.40 -10.29 -28.38
C SER A 365 -4.56 -9.31 -28.61
N GLN A 366 -5.81 -9.79 -28.62
CA GLN A 366 -7.01 -8.95 -28.74
C GLN A 366 -7.17 -8.01 -27.53
N VAL A 367 -6.99 -8.54 -26.32
CA VAL A 367 -7.06 -7.75 -25.07
C VAL A 367 -5.95 -6.69 -25.02
N ARG A 368 -4.72 -7.03 -25.45
CA ARG A 368 -3.62 -6.06 -25.57
C ARG A 368 -3.93 -4.97 -26.60
N GLN A 369 -4.44 -5.32 -27.78
CA GLN A 369 -4.74 -4.35 -28.85
C GLN A 369 -5.80 -3.33 -28.40
N GLU A 370 -6.89 -3.76 -27.77
CA GLU A 370 -7.93 -2.83 -27.27
C GLU A 370 -7.42 -1.95 -26.12
N PHE A 371 -6.58 -2.47 -25.23
CA PHE A 371 -5.91 -1.64 -24.21
C PHE A 371 -4.99 -0.60 -24.84
N GLU A 372 -4.13 -1.00 -25.77
CA GLU A 372 -3.16 -0.11 -26.41
C GLU A 372 -3.83 0.96 -27.28
N ARG A 373 -4.96 0.62 -27.93
CA ARG A 373 -5.81 1.59 -28.63
C ARG A 373 -6.35 2.67 -27.69
N ARG A 374 -6.99 2.30 -26.57
CA ARG A 374 -7.49 3.28 -25.57
C ARG A 374 -6.38 4.08 -24.88
N ALA A 375 -5.19 3.51 -24.77
CA ALA A 375 -4.01 4.20 -24.24
C ALA A 375 -3.44 5.24 -25.22
N GLN A 376 -3.56 5.01 -26.54
CA GLN A 376 -3.22 5.98 -27.58
C GLN A 376 -4.22 7.14 -27.64
N ASP A 377 -5.53 6.85 -27.48
CA ASP A 377 -6.60 7.87 -27.49
C ASP A 377 -6.46 8.94 -26.38
N LYS A 378 -5.76 8.62 -25.28
CA LYS A 378 -5.55 9.47 -24.07
C LYS A 378 -6.83 9.97 -23.35
N GLN A 379 -8.00 9.48 -23.77
CA GLN A 379 -9.31 9.82 -23.19
C GLN A 379 -9.64 9.00 -21.93
N GLU A 380 -9.27 7.71 -21.88
CA GLU A 380 -9.50 6.85 -20.72
C GLU A 380 -8.22 6.67 -19.89
N PHE A 381 -7.17 6.10 -20.49
CA PHE A 381 -5.86 5.89 -19.87
C PHE A 381 -4.87 6.98 -20.31
N ARG A 382 -3.90 7.29 -19.45
CA ARG A 382 -2.78 8.20 -19.73
C ARG A 382 -1.49 7.65 -19.15
N THR A 383 -0.37 7.81 -19.84
CA THR A 383 0.95 7.48 -19.29
C THR A 383 1.23 8.34 -18.05
N ALA A 384 1.68 7.72 -16.97
CA ALA A 384 2.07 8.41 -15.75
C ALA A 384 3.56 8.76 -15.82
N GLU A 385 3.87 9.89 -16.45
CA GLU A 385 5.25 10.33 -16.76
C GLU A 385 6.14 10.55 -15.52
N HIS A 386 5.52 10.82 -14.37
CA HIS A 386 6.18 11.07 -13.09
C HIS A 386 6.18 9.85 -12.15
N ALA A 387 5.73 8.69 -12.61
CA ALA A 387 5.72 7.47 -11.82
C ALA A 387 7.14 6.88 -11.65
N PRO A 388 7.40 6.12 -10.56
CA PRO A 388 8.64 5.37 -10.42
C PRO A 388 8.89 4.44 -11.61
N LYS A 389 10.15 4.33 -12.06
CA LYS A 389 10.52 3.47 -13.18
C LYS A 389 10.21 2.00 -12.86
N SER A 390 9.64 1.31 -13.85
CA SER A 390 9.29 -0.10 -13.79
C SER A 390 9.61 -0.76 -15.15
N ALA A 391 9.69 -2.08 -15.17
CA ALA A 391 9.72 -2.86 -16.42
C ALA A 391 8.47 -2.62 -17.28
N GLY A 392 7.32 -2.34 -16.66
CA GLY A 392 6.07 -1.99 -17.34
C GLY A 392 5.82 -0.48 -17.39
N ARG A 393 5.24 -0.01 -18.50
CA ARG A 393 4.70 1.36 -18.62
C ARG A 393 3.72 1.61 -17.47
N GLN A 394 3.88 2.75 -16.80
CA GLN A 394 2.97 3.19 -15.76
C GLN A 394 1.83 4.01 -16.37
N TYR A 395 0.61 3.73 -15.95
CA TYR A 395 -0.62 4.35 -16.45
C TYR A 395 -1.45 4.91 -15.30
N THR A 396 -2.23 5.95 -15.58
CA THR A 396 -3.29 6.50 -14.75
C THR A 396 -4.56 6.67 -15.61
N THR A 397 -5.69 7.06 -15.01
CA THR A 397 -6.91 7.41 -15.76
C THR A 397 -7.00 8.92 -15.97
N ALA A 398 -7.55 9.34 -17.10
CA ALA A 398 -7.84 10.76 -17.35
C ALA A 398 -8.80 11.35 -16.32
N ALA A 399 -9.68 10.53 -15.74
CA ALA A 399 -10.56 10.92 -14.63
C ALA A 399 -9.76 11.23 -13.36
N MET A 400 -8.77 10.41 -12.98
CA MET A 400 -7.91 10.66 -11.82
C MET A 400 -7.09 11.94 -11.99
N VAL A 401 -6.41 12.09 -13.13
CA VAL A 401 -5.64 13.31 -13.47
C VAL A 401 -6.52 14.57 -13.42
N ARG A 402 -7.78 14.47 -13.88
CA ARG A 402 -8.74 15.59 -13.79
C ARG A 402 -9.13 15.89 -12.34
N MET A 403 -9.51 14.89 -11.55
CA MET A 403 -9.91 15.10 -10.14
C MET A 403 -8.78 15.73 -9.33
N GLU A 404 -7.55 15.24 -9.45
CA GLU A 404 -6.38 15.80 -8.75
C GLU A 404 -6.09 17.25 -9.18
N ARG A 405 -6.13 17.55 -10.48
CA ARG A 405 -5.98 18.92 -11.00
C ARG A 405 -7.08 19.86 -10.50
N GLU A 406 -8.33 19.41 -10.48
CA GLU A 406 -9.45 20.21 -9.98
C GLU A 406 -9.39 20.43 -8.46
N ILE A 407 -8.86 19.48 -7.67
CA ILE A 407 -8.58 19.68 -6.24
C ILE A 407 -7.52 20.76 -6.03
N VAL A 408 -6.36 20.60 -6.68
CA VAL A 408 -5.23 21.54 -6.55
C VAL A 408 -5.63 22.93 -7.02
N SER A 409 -6.26 23.04 -8.19
CA SER A 409 -6.72 24.32 -8.74
C SER A 409 -7.80 24.98 -7.87
N ARG A 410 -8.69 24.23 -7.21
CA ARG A 410 -9.69 24.80 -6.28
C ARG A 410 -9.09 25.28 -4.97
N MET A 411 -8.03 24.65 -4.47
CA MET A 411 -7.24 25.18 -3.35
C MET A 411 -6.49 26.44 -3.76
N GLN A 412 -5.73 26.40 -4.86
CA GLN A 412 -4.95 27.54 -5.35
C GLN A 412 -5.85 28.73 -5.69
N ASN A 413 -6.83 28.58 -6.58
CA ASN A 413 -7.78 29.65 -6.92
C ASN A 413 -8.57 30.13 -5.70
N GLY A 414 -8.93 29.22 -4.79
CA GLY A 414 -9.63 29.54 -3.54
C GLY A 414 -8.79 30.36 -2.57
N ASN A 415 -7.47 30.19 -2.58
CA ASN A 415 -6.55 30.93 -1.71
C ASN A 415 -6.11 32.25 -2.36
N PHE A 416 -5.84 32.28 -3.68
CA PHE A 416 -5.47 33.49 -4.43
C PHE A 416 -6.63 34.47 -4.64
N ALA A 417 -7.87 34.01 -4.84
CA ALA A 417 -9.02 34.92 -5.00
C ALA A 417 -9.41 35.67 -3.71
N LEU A 418 -8.70 35.43 -2.60
CA LEU A 418 -9.02 35.89 -1.26
C LEU A 418 -7.91 36.74 -0.60
N GLU A 419 -7.01 37.35 -1.36
CA GLU A 419 -6.03 38.33 -0.84
C GLU A 419 -6.68 39.54 -0.12
N ASN A 420 -7.97 39.78 -0.36
CA ASN A 420 -8.79 40.78 0.34
C ASN A 420 -9.82 40.18 1.33
N SER A 421 -9.65 38.92 1.76
CA SER A 421 -10.51 38.32 2.80
C SER A 421 -10.15 38.79 4.21
N PRO A 422 -11.14 38.84 5.12
CA PRO A 422 -10.85 38.90 6.55
C PRO A 422 -10.13 37.62 7.01
N GLU A 423 -9.37 37.73 8.10
CA GLU A 423 -8.87 36.58 8.86
C GLU A 423 -10.04 35.70 9.35
N LEU A 424 -9.80 34.41 9.62
CA LEU A 424 -10.81 33.50 10.19
C LEU A 424 -11.35 34.00 11.55
N SER A 425 -10.51 34.68 12.33
CA SER A 425 -10.91 35.47 13.49
C SER A 425 -10.10 36.77 13.57
N GLU A 426 -10.74 37.90 13.88
CA GLU A 426 -10.06 39.19 14.06
C GLU A 426 -8.90 39.12 15.10
N ALA A 427 -7.79 39.81 14.81
CA ALA A 427 -6.58 39.80 15.63
C ALA A 427 -6.78 40.11 17.13
N LYS A 428 -7.65 41.06 17.48
CA LYS A 428 -7.96 41.37 18.89
C LYS A 428 -8.68 40.20 19.57
N SER A 429 -9.77 39.73 18.96
CA SER A 429 -10.56 38.59 19.43
C SER A 429 -9.72 37.31 19.52
N ARG A 430 -8.78 37.11 18.59
CA ARG A 430 -7.79 36.02 18.60
C ARG A 430 -6.86 36.11 19.83
N ALA A 431 -6.35 37.28 20.17
CA ALA A 431 -5.50 37.47 21.35
C ALA A 431 -6.26 37.28 22.68
N GLU A 432 -7.49 37.80 22.77
CA GLU A 432 -8.39 37.62 23.93
C GLU A 432 -8.90 36.17 24.07
N LEU A 433 -8.97 35.41 22.97
CA LEU A 433 -9.24 33.97 23.00
C LEU A 433 -8.01 33.18 23.48
N LEU A 434 -6.86 33.34 22.83
CA LEU A 434 -5.66 32.55 23.14
C LEU A 434 -5.17 32.78 24.58
N SER A 435 -5.31 34.00 25.12
CA SER A 435 -4.98 34.29 26.52
C SER A 435 -5.92 33.64 27.55
N ARG A 436 -7.16 33.29 27.17
CA ARG A 436 -8.07 32.46 27.99
C ARG A 436 -7.73 30.96 27.95
N HIS A 437 -6.88 30.54 27.00
CA HIS A 437 -6.49 29.13 26.81
C HIS A 437 -5.00 28.87 27.13
N SER A 438 -4.54 29.38 28.28
CA SER A 438 -3.16 29.21 28.77
C SER A 438 -2.73 27.75 29.05
N GLN A 439 -3.67 26.80 28.98
CA GLN A 439 -3.39 25.35 29.02
C GLN A 439 -2.86 24.76 27.71
N LEU A 440 -2.85 25.51 26.59
CA LEU A 440 -2.21 25.06 25.35
C LEU A 440 -0.68 25.09 25.49
N ASN A 441 0.02 24.09 24.97
CA ASN A 441 1.47 24.18 24.82
C ASN A 441 1.84 25.15 23.67
N GLY A 442 3.11 25.56 23.59
CA GLY A 442 3.56 26.55 22.60
C GLY A 442 3.33 26.14 21.14
N ALA A 443 3.39 24.84 20.84
CA ALA A 443 3.06 24.32 19.50
C ALA A 443 1.56 24.45 19.19
N GLN A 444 0.69 24.12 20.15
CA GLN A 444 -0.76 24.21 20.03
C GLN A 444 -1.24 25.67 19.94
N GLN A 445 -0.70 26.56 20.76
CA GLN A 445 -1.00 28.00 20.71
C GLN A 445 -0.61 28.58 19.34
N LYS A 446 0.61 28.30 18.86
CA LYS A 446 1.10 28.75 17.56
C LYS A 446 0.26 28.19 16.39
N ALA A 447 -0.13 26.92 16.44
CA ALA A 447 -0.97 26.31 15.40
C ALA A 447 -2.38 26.92 15.36
N ALA A 448 -2.99 27.15 16.53
CA ALA A 448 -4.29 27.83 16.63
C ALA A 448 -4.21 29.28 16.13
N GLU A 449 -3.15 30.01 16.51
CA GLU A 449 -2.91 31.38 16.04
C GLU A 449 -2.75 31.45 14.51
N GLN A 450 -1.92 30.58 13.92
CA GLN A 450 -1.70 30.52 12.47
C GLN A 450 -2.96 30.23 11.66
N ILE A 451 -3.85 29.37 12.18
CA ILE A 451 -5.12 29.04 11.52
C ILE A 451 -6.13 30.17 11.69
N LEU A 452 -6.28 30.73 12.89
CA LEU A 452 -7.20 31.83 13.17
C LEU A 452 -6.79 33.15 12.48
N ALA A 453 -5.50 33.35 12.20
CA ALA A 453 -4.97 34.46 11.40
C ALA A 453 -5.03 34.22 9.88
N SER A 454 -5.47 33.05 9.42
CA SER A 454 -5.47 32.76 7.98
C SER A 454 -6.63 33.44 7.26
N GLN A 455 -6.34 34.00 6.08
CA GLN A 455 -7.31 34.52 5.12
C GLN A 455 -7.69 33.47 4.06
N GLU A 456 -6.86 32.44 3.88
CA GLU A 456 -7.01 31.39 2.85
C GLU A 456 -8.31 30.60 2.98
N LYS A 457 -8.75 30.01 1.86
CA LYS A 457 -9.97 29.19 1.82
C LYS A 457 -9.77 27.79 2.37
N ILE A 458 -8.65 27.16 2.02
CA ILE A 458 -8.30 25.80 2.43
C ILE A 458 -6.93 25.85 3.09
N VAL A 459 -6.86 25.46 4.36
CA VAL A 459 -5.63 25.38 5.17
C VAL A 459 -5.44 23.99 5.76
N GLY A 460 -4.19 23.63 6.03
CA GLY A 460 -3.82 22.36 6.67
C GLY A 460 -3.49 22.49 8.17
N LEU A 461 -3.73 21.41 8.90
CA LEU A 461 -3.15 21.13 10.21
C LEU A 461 -2.56 19.72 10.19
N ASP A 462 -1.27 19.63 9.90
CA ASP A 462 -0.53 18.37 9.92
C ASP A 462 0.10 18.20 11.30
N GLY A 463 -0.19 17.09 11.97
CA GLY A 463 0.20 16.92 13.36
C GLY A 463 0.38 15.45 13.74
N VAL A 464 1.40 15.19 14.54
CA VAL A 464 1.80 13.83 14.89
C VAL A 464 0.79 13.14 15.81
N ALA A 465 0.85 11.81 15.84
CA ALA A 465 -0.04 10.95 16.59
C ALA A 465 0.05 11.25 18.10
N GLY A 466 -0.99 11.90 18.63
CA GLY A 466 -1.05 12.27 20.05
C GLY A 466 -0.53 13.67 20.39
N ALA A 467 -0.48 14.60 19.42
CA ALA A 467 -0.13 16.02 19.65
C ALA A 467 -1.26 16.91 20.25
N GLY A 468 -2.36 16.31 20.73
CA GLY A 468 -3.46 17.05 21.38
C GLY A 468 -4.43 17.79 20.44
N LYS A 469 -4.53 17.37 19.17
CA LYS A 469 -5.34 18.03 18.11
C LYS A 469 -6.75 18.48 18.56
N THR A 470 -7.50 17.62 19.26
CA THR A 470 -8.85 17.92 19.77
C THR A 470 -8.90 19.21 20.59
N THR A 471 -7.90 19.44 21.45
CA THR A 471 -7.80 20.65 22.29
C THR A 471 -7.54 21.90 21.45
N THR A 472 -6.67 21.82 20.44
CA THR A 472 -6.41 22.91 19.49
C THR A 472 -7.66 23.22 18.67
N LEU A 473 -8.39 22.20 18.21
CA LEU A 473 -9.58 22.36 17.38
C LEU A 473 -10.76 22.98 18.14
N ALA A 474 -10.91 22.70 19.44
CA ALA A 474 -11.94 23.35 20.27
C ALA A 474 -11.75 24.88 20.33
N VAL A 475 -10.50 25.34 20.42
CA VAL A 475 -10.14 26.77 20.42
C VAL A 475 -10.30 27.40 19.04
N ILE A 476 -9.87 26.71 17.97
CA ILE A 476 -10.07 27.20 16.59
C ILE A 476 -11.57 27.32 16.27
N ARG A 477 -12.39 26.36 16.71
CA ARG A 477 -13.85 26.40 16.61
C ARG A 477 -14.42 27.64 17.32
N GLU A 478 -14.07 27.88 18.58
CA GLU A 478 -14.58 29.05 19.32
C GLU A 478 -14.21 30.37 18.63
N GLY A 479 -12.99 30.48 18.09
CA GLY A 479 -12.58 31.65 17.32
C GLY A 479 -13.37 31.85 16.02
N ALA A 480 -13.69 30.78 15.30
CA ALA A 480 -14.51 30.85 14.09
C ALA A 480 -15.99 31.18 14.41
N GLU A 481 -16.57 30.56 15.44
CA GLU A 481 -17.94 30.81 15.90
C GLU A 481 -18.12 32.28 16.33
N ALA A 482 -17.16 32.84 17.06
CA ALA A 482 -17.13 34.25 17.46
C ALA A 482 -17.11 35.24 16.27
N ASN A 483 -16.75 34.79 15.06
CA ASN A 483 -16.70 35.60 13.84
C ASN A 483 -17.84 35.26 12.84
N GLY A 484 -18.84 34.53 13.33
CA GLY A 484 -20.10 34.24 12.63
C GLY A 484 -20.04 33.07 11.66
N TYR A 485 -19.05 32.18 11.76
CA TYR A 485 -19.04 30.91 11.01
C TYR A 485 -19.86 29.84 11.74
N ARG A 486 -20.70 29.10 11.01
CA ARG A 486 -21.17 27.79 11.50
C ARG A 486 -20.05 26.77 11.31
N VAL A 487 -19.64 26.10 12.38
CA VAL A 487 -18.59 25.07 12.31
C VAL A 487 -19.22 23.68 12.18
N GLU A 488 -18.88 22.97 11.11
CA GLU A 488 -19.32 21.58 10.86
C GLU A 488 -18.08 20.68 10.70
N GLY A 489 -18.08 19.54 11.37
CA GLY A 489 -16.96 18.60 11.40
C GLY A 489 -17.22 17.33 10.61
N PHE A 490 -16.23 16.86 9.87
CA PHE A 490 -16.28 15.63 9.09
C PHE A 490 -15.08 14.74 9.41
N ALA A 491 -15.26 13.44 9.27
CA ALA A 491 -14.15 12.48 9.22
C ALA A 491 -14.50 11.29 8.32
N PRO A 492 -13.51 10.55 7.77
CA PRO A 492 -13.75 9.36 6.96
C PRO A 492 -14.42 8.18 7.72
N THR A 493 -14.33 8.13 9.06
CA THR A 493 -14.95 7.07 9.89
C THR A 493 -15.89 7.65 10.95
N SER A 494 -16.93 6.88 11.33
CA SER A 494 -17.88 7.28 12.38
C SER A 494 -17.20 7.53 13.72
N ARG A 495 -16.20 6.71 14.08
CA ARG A 495 -15.44 6.84 15.33
C ARG A 495 -14.55 8.10 15.35
N ALA A 496 -13.92 8.44 14.22
CA ALA A 496 -13.18 9.70 14.11
C ALA A 496 -14.10 10.92 14.17
N ALA A 497 -15.28 10.86 13.54
CA ALA A 497 -16.28 11.94 13.63
C ALA A 497 -16.80 12.11 15.07
N GLN A 498 -17.12 11.02 15.78
CA GLN A 498 -17.50 11.06 17.20
C GLN A 498 -16.41 11.69 18.07
N LYS A 499 -15.14 11.34 17.83
CA LYS A 499 -13.98 11.90 18.54
C LYS A 499 -13.75 13.38 18.23
N LEU A 500 -13.97 13.83 16.99
CA LEU A 500 -13.95 15.25 16.62
C LEU A 500 -15.07 16.02 17.37
N GLY A 501 -16.18 15.35 17.69
CA GLY A 501 -17.25 15.88 18.54
C GLY A 501 -16.83 16.19 19.98
N GLU A 502 -15.76 15.57 20.49
CA GLU A 502 -15.18 15.89 21.81
C GLU A 502 -14.66 17.35 21.89
N ALA A 503 -14.37 17.97 20.74
CA ALA A 503 -14.02 19.40 20.64
C ALA A 503 -15.25 20.34 20.60
N GLY A 504 -16.47 19.82 20.79
CA GLY A 504 -17.71 20.62 20.78
C GLY A 504 -18.18 21.03 19.38
N ILE A 505 -17.86 20.23 18.35
CA ILE A 505 -18.18 20.48 16.94
C ILE A 505 -19.41 19.65 16.53
N GLU A 506 -20.28 20.18 15.65
CA GLU A 506 -21.36 19.39 15.02
C GLU A 506 -20.76 18.44 13.97
N THR A 507 -20.72 17.13 14.26
CA THR A 507 -19.96 16.16 13.43
C THR A 507 -20.80 15.14 12.66
N SER A 508 -20.32 14.74 11.48
CA SER A 508 -20.84 13.58 10.73
C SER A 508 -19.73 12.89 9.92
N THR A 509 -19.99 11.75 9.27
CA THR A 509 -19.00 11.16 8.35
C THR A 509 -18.97 11.90 7.02
N LEU A 510 -17.78 12.03 6.42
CA LEU A 510 -17.61 12.67 5.11
C LEU A 510 -18.52 12.02 4.04
N GLN A 511 -18.63 10.68 4.06
CA GLN A 511 -19.52 9.95 3.15
C GLN A 511 -21.00 10.32 3.34
N LEU A 512 -21.47 10.57 4.57
CA LEU A 512 -22.84 10.98 4.84
C LEU A 512 -23.09 12.43 4.40
N HIS A 513 -22.12 13.33 4.57
CA HIS A 513 -22.19 14.68 4.00
C HIS A 513 -22.28 14.62 2.46
N LEU A 514 -21.38 13.88 1.80
CA LEU A 514 -21.37 13.74 0.34
C LEU A 514 -22.62 13.07 -0.22
N ALA A 515 -23.31 12.23 0.57
CA ALA A 515 -24.61 11.65 0.20
C ALA A 515 -25.77 12.66 0.15
N LYS A 516 -25.63 13.87 0.71
CA LYS A 516 -26.64 14.95 0.65
C LYS A 516 -26.70 15.65 -0.71
N GLY A 517 -25.83 15.32 -1.68
CA GLY A 517 -25.75 15.99 -2.98
C GLY A 517 -25.17 17.41 -2.91
N GLN A 518 -25.45 18.23 -3.93
CA GLN A 518 -25.17 19.67 -3.89
C GLN A 518 -26.26 20.36 -3.05
N GLN A 519 -25.86 21.26 -2.16
CA GLN A 519 -26.77 22.11 -1.42
C GLN A 519 -26.89 23.48 -2.10
N ALA A 520 -27.99 24.18 -1.90
CA ALA A 520 -28.12 25.56 -2.35
C ALA A 520 -27.18 26.48 -1.56
N ASP A 521 -26.65 27.51 -2.22
CA ASP A 521 -25.97 28.59 -1.52
C ASP A 521 -27.01 29.40 -0.72
N THR A 522 -26.63 29.78 0.49
CA THR A 522 -27.47 30.53 1.44
C THR A 522 -26.78 31.80 1.93
N GLY A 523 -25.58 32.12 1.41
CA GLY A 523 -24.71 33.19 1.88
C GLY A 523 -24.07 32.94 3.26
N GLN A 524 -24.56 31.95 4.02
CA GLN A 524 -24.05 31.59 5.34
C GLN A 524 -22.55 31.29 5.31
N LYS A 525 -21.77 31.95 6.17
CA LYS A 525 -20.38 31.57 6.45
C LYS A 525 -20.35 30.19 7.11
N ARG A 526 -19.62 29.23 6.54
CA ARG A 526 -19.38 27.91 7.15
C ARG A 526 -17.89 27.62 7.23
N PHE A 527 -17.49 26.94 8.28
CA PHE A 527 -16.12 26.48 8.49
C PHE A 527 -16.14 24.96 8.66
N TYR A 528 -15.68 24.25 7.64
CA TYR A 528 -15.64 22.80 7.65
C TYR A 528 -14.30 22.30 8.18
N ILE A 529 -14.32 21.41 9.17
CA ILE A 529 -13.12 20.76 9.72
C ILE A 529 -13.15 19.29 9.30
N LEU A 530 -12.19 18.84 8.48
CA LEU A 530 -12.06 17.44 8.06
C LEU A 530 -10.91 16.78 8.82
N ASP A 531 -11.21 15.96 9.82
CA ASP A 531 -10.20 15.22 10.60
C ASP A 531 -9.88 13.83 10.01
N GLU A 532 -8.67 13.35 10.31
CA GLU A 532 -8.03 12.20 9.66
C GLU A 532 -8.02 12.32 8.12
N SER A 533 -7.74 13.53 7.60
CA SER A 533 -7.74 13.89 6.16
C SER A 533 -6.84 13.02 5.27
N SER A 534 -5.84 12.33 5.83
CA SER A 534 -5.03 11.33 5.11
C SER A 534 -5.83 10.09 4.70
N LEU A 535 -6.91 9.76 5.42
CA LEU A 535 -7.82 8.66 5.09
C LEU A 535 -8.91 9.03 4.06
N ALA A 536 -8.94 10.28 3.57
CA ALA A 536 -9.88 10.71 2.52
C ALA A 536 -9.29 10.45 1.12
N SER A 537 -10.04 9.79 0.25
CA SER A 537 -9.58 9.46 -1.12
C SER A 537 -9.61 10.67 -2.05
N THR A 538 -8.86 10.63 -3.16
CA THR A 538 -8.92 11.70 -4.19
C THR A 538 -10.35 11.94 -4.66
N LYS A 539 -11.14 10.87 -4.82
CA LYS A 539 -12.55 10.98 -5.20
C LYS A 539 -13.38 11.69 -4.14
N GLN A 540 -13.25 11.31 -2.86
CA GLN A 540 -13.97 11.94 -1.75
C GLN A 540 -13.58 13.41 -1.57
N MET A 541 -12.30 13.74 -1.70
CA MET A 541 -11.84 15.13 -1.62
C MET A 541 -12.35 15.95 -2.81
N HIS A 542 -12.34 15.39 -4.03
CA HIS A 542 -12.90 16.05 -5.22
C HIS A 542 -14.40 16.31 -5.07
N ASP A 543 -15.16 15.30 -4.67
CA ASP A 543 -16.60 15.39 -4.35
C ASP A 543 -16.88 16.43 -3.24
N PHE A 544 -15.93 16.71 -2.34
CA PHE A 544 -16.05 17.70 -1.28
C PHE A 544 -15.70 19.13 -1.76
N VAL A 545 -14.49 19.35 -2.26
CA VAL A 545 -14.01 20.68 -2.67
C VAL A 545 -14.76 21.25 -3.89
N THR A 546 -15.42 20.38 -4.67
CA THR A 546 -16.27 20.83 -5.78
C THR A 546 -17.53 21.56 -5.33
N ARG A 547 -18.04 21.27 -4.13
CA ARG A 547 -19.35 21.73 -3.62
C ARG A 547 -19.30 22.96 -2.72
N LEU A 548 -18.09 23.40 -2.33
CA LEU A 548 -17.86 24.54 -1.45
C LEU A 548 -18.43 25.84 -2.04
N HIS A 549 -19.29 26.52 -1.27
CA HIS A 549 -19.80 27.86 -1.60
C HIS A 549 -18.71 28.93 -1.43
N PRO A 550 -18.84 30.14 -2.02
CA PRO A 550 -17.80 31.17 -1.95
C PRO A 550 -17.36 31.52 -0.51
N ASN A 551 -18.33 31.64 0.40
CA ASN A 551 -18.09 31.99 1.81
C ASN A 551 -17.59 30.83 2.70
N ASP A 552 -17.55 29.59 2.18
CA ASP A 552 -17.06 28.43 2.94
C ASP A 552 -15.54 28.52 3.16
N ARG A 553 -15.10 28.12 4.36
CA ARG A 553 -13.71 27.90 4.77
C ARG A 553 -13.48 26.44 5.14
N VAL A 554 -12.26 25.93 4.94
CA VAL A 554 -11.90 24.52 5.19
C VAL A 554 -10.60 24.42 5.97
N LEU A 555 -10.61 23.61 7.02
CA LEU A 555 -9.42 23.12 7.72
C LEU A 555 -9.28 21.61 7.50
N LEU A 556 -8.22 21.20 6.80
CA LEU A 556 -7.86 19.80 6.62
C LEU A 556 -6.89 19.37 7.73
N VAL A 557 -7.36 18.54 8.66
CA VAL A 557 -6.57 18.04 9.79
C VAL A 557 -6.11 16.62 9.47
N GLY A 558 -4.81 16.33 9.61
CA GLY A 558 -4.27 15.02 9.24
C GLY A 558 -2.90 14.74 9.83
N ASP A 559 -2.33 13.61 9.41
CA ASP A 559 -0.96 13.20 9.70
C ASP A 559 -0.44 12.50 8.44
N THR A 560 0.53 13.10 7.76
CA THR A 560 1.10 12.58 6.51
C THR A 560 1.87 11.26 6.65
N ARG A 561 2.16 10.80 7.88
CA ARG A 561 2.88 9.55 8.19
C ARG A 561 1.97 8.40 8.65
N GLN A 562 0.72 8.65 9.03
CA GLN A 562 -0.26 7.58 9.38
C GLN A 562 -0.80 6.89 8.11
N HIS A 563 -1.81 6.01 8.20
CA HIS A 563 -2.33 5.34 6.99
C HIS A 563 -3.03 6.33 6.06
N GLU A 564 -3.04 5.98 4.78
CA GLU A 564 -3.74 6.71 3.71
C GLU A 564 -5.11 6.04 3.44
N ALA A 565 -5.92 6.63 2.55
CA ALA A 565 -7.20 6.04 2.14
C ALA A 565 -7.04 4.63 1.53
N VAL A 566 -8.06 3.78 1.61
CA VAL A 566 -8.06 2.46 0.90
C VAL A 566 -8.45 2.62 -0.57
N GLU A 567 -9.20 3.68 -0.91
CA GLU A 567 -9.42 4.12 -2.29
C GLU A 567 -8.23 4.96 -2.78
N ALA A 568 -8.04 5.02 -4.09
CA ALA A 568 -6.91 5.67 -4.75
C ALA A 568 -6.62 7.13 -4.35
N GLY A 569 -5.32 7.44 -4.22
CA GLY A 569 -4.75 8.79 -4.10
C GLY A 569 -4.43 9.23 -2.66
N ARG A 570 -3.77 10.40 -2.53
CA ARG A 570 -3.30 10.99 -1.26
C ARG A 570 -3.55 12.51 -1.17
N PRO A 571 -4.80 12.99 -1.33
CA PRO A 571 -5.09 14.40 -1.57
C PRO A 571 -4.59 15.36 -0.47
N PHE A 572 -4.59 14.96 0.81
CA PHE A 572 -4.07 15.80 1.89
C PHE A 572 -2.58 16.11 1.74
N ALA A 573 -1.76 15.12 1.39
CA ALA A 573 -0.34 15.31 1.12
C ALA A 573 -0.12 16.04 -0.22
N GLN A 574 -0.87 15.71 -1.26
CA GLN A 574 -0.80 16.41 -2.56
C GLN A 574 -1.13 17.91 -2.43
N LEU A 575 -2.05 18.30 -1.55
CA LEU A 575 -2.34 19.71 -1.28
C LEU A 575 -1.18 20.41 -0.55
N GLN A 576 -0.48 19.73 0.37
CA GLN A 576 0.75 20.26 0.98
C GLN A 576 1.86 20.42 -0.07
N ASP A 577 2.09 19.41 -0.91
CA ASP A 577 3.03 19.46 -2.04
C ASP A 577 2.71 20.61 -3.01
N ALA A 578 1.43 20.95 -3.16
CA ALA A 578 0.93 22.05 -4.00
C ALA A 578 1.00 23.46 -3.37
N GLY A 579 1.50 23.57 -2.13
CA GLY A 579 1.67 24.85 -1.42
C GLY A 579 0.57 25.24 -0.43
N MET A 580 -0.36 24.34 -0.07
CA MET A 580 -1.39 24.64 0.95
C MET A 580 -0.76 25.03 2.29
N ARG A 581 -1.08 26.23 2.80
CA ARG A 581 -0.57 26.71 4.09
C ARG A 581 -0.98 25.75 5.21
N THR A 582 0.02 25.18 5.86
CA THR A 582 -0.17 24.09 6.81
C THR A 582 0.51 24.40 8.14
N ALA A 583 -0.29 24.57 9.20
CA ALA A 583 0.23 24.62 10.56
C ALA A 583 0.74 23.24 10.99
N LYS A 584 1.81 23.20 11.78
CA LYS A 584 2.43 21.96 12.27
C LYS A 584 2.20 21.76 13.77
N LEU A 585 1.89 20.53 14.16
CA LEU A 585 1.75 20.07 15.55
C LEU A 585 2.69 18.89 15.80
N ASP A 586 3.97 19.18 16.00
CA ASP A 586 5.04 18.16 16.06
C ASP A 586 5.34 17.66 17.48
N GLU A 587 4.77 18.30 18.51
CA GLU A 587 5.00 17.93 19.92
C GLU A 587 4.06 16.80 20.38
N ILE A 588 4.61 15.61 20.61
CA ILE A 588 3.88 14.46 21.16
C ILE A 588 3.60 14.67 22.65
N VAL A 589 2.31 14.66 23.04
CA VAL A 589 1.87 14.76 24.45
C VAL A 589 1.17 13.51 24.99
N ARG A 590 0.92 12.50 24.15
CA ARG A 590 0.23 11.24 24.53
C ARG A 590 1.09 10.31 25.40
N GLN A 591 2.35 10.09 25.04
CA GLN A 591 3.22 9.12 25.69
C GLN A 591 3.70 9.65 27.06
N ARG A 592 3.30 8.94 28.13
CA ARG A 592 3.69 9.22 29.53
C ARG A 592 5.10 8.72 29.84
N ASP A 593 5.51 7.62 29.21
CA ASP A 593 6.88 7.10 29.29
C ASP A 593 7.80 7.81 28.28
N ALA A 594 8.94 8.28 28.76
CA ALA A 594 9.93 9.00 27.96
C ALA A 594 10.64 8.11 26.93
N ALA A 595 10.87 6.83 27.25
CA ALA A 595 11.59 5.91 26.37
C ALA A 595 10.71 5.49 25.17
N LEU A 596 9.41 5.27 25.40
CA LEU A 596 8.41 5.10 24.34
C LEU A 596 8.17 6.40 23.57
N LYS A 597 8.15 7.57 24.22
CA LYS A 597 8.02 8.87 23.54
C LYS A 597 9.14 9.08 22.51
N GLN A 598 10.39 8.77 22.85
CA GLN A 598 11.52 8.83 21.91
C GLN A 598 11.30 7.91 20.69
N VAL A 599 10.89 6.66 20.91
CA VAL A 599 10.58 5.71 19.82
C VAL A 599 9.49 6.24 18.88
N VAL A 600 8.41 6.82 19.42
CA VAL A 600 7.33 7.37 18.58
C VAL A 600 7.79 8.63 17.83
N GLN A 601 8.67 9.45 18.41
CA GLN A 601 9.31 10.57 17.70
C GLN A 601 10.18 10.08 16.53
N GLN A 602 11.01 9.05 16.73
CA GLN A 602 11.81 8.44 15.67
C GLN A 602 10.93 7.87 14.55
N LEU A 603 9.82 7.20 14.88
CA LEU A 603 8.84 6.70 13.90
C LEU A 603 8.18 7.84 13.10
N ALA A 604 7.77 8.94 13.75
CA ALA A 604 7.21 10.10 13.06
C ALA A 604 8.22 10.79 12.11
N GLN A 605 9.50 10.76 12.47
CA GLN A 605 10.60 11.25 11.63
C GLN A 605 10.99 10.29 10.49
N GLY A 606 10.52 9.04 10.53
CA GLY A 606 10.84 7.99 9.55
C GLY A 606 12.11 7.19 9.89
N GLN A 607 12.71 7.38 11.07
CA GLN A 607 13.88 6.66 11.58
C GLN A 607 13.50 5.26 12.10
N VAL A 608 12.77 4.48 11.29
CA VAL A 608 12.16 3.20 11.71
C VAL A 608 13.20 2.20 12.21
N GLY A 609 14.37 2.15 11.58
CA GLY A 609 15.47 1.28 12.02
C GLY A 609 15.97 1.59 13.44
N GLU A 610 16.11 2.86 13.78
CA GLU A 610 16.51 3.27 15.14
C GLU A 610 15.39 3.05 16.16
N ALA A 611 14.13 3.29 15.76
CA ALA A 611 12.97 3.09 16.61
C ALA A 611 12.78 1.62 17.01
N VAL A 612 12.97 0.69 16.07
CA VAL A 612 12.94 -0.76 16.36
C VAL A 612 14.09 -1.16 17.30
N GLN A 613 15.30 -0.64 17.09
CA GLN A 613 16.43 -0.80 18.02
C GLN A 613 16.18 -0.13 19.39
N GLY A 614 15.36 0.92 19.43
CA GLY A 614 14.88 1.56 20.65
C GLY A 614 13.96 0.64 21.46
N LEU A 615 12.96 0.04 20.80
CA LEU A 615 12.07 -0.96 21.41
C LEU A 615 12.83 -2.21 21.87
N GLU A 616 13.79 -2.71 21.08
CA GLU A 616 14.61 -3.87 21.45
C GLU A 616 15.44 -3.61 22.72
N ARG A 617 16.15 -2.48 22.79
CA ARG A 617 16.91 -2.08 23.99
C ARG A 617 16.03 -1.84 25.22
N GLN A 618 14.75 -1.59 25.03
CA GLN A 618 13.75 -1.47 26.10
C GLN A 618 13.08 -2.81 26.47
N GLY A 619 13.49 -3.93 25.85
CA GLY A 619 12.92 -5.25 26.12
C GLY A 619 11.52 -5.48 25.51
N ARG A 620 11.08 -4.61 24.58
CA ARG A 620 9.72 -4.63 24.01
C ARG A 620 9.60 -5.36 22.67
N VAL A 621 10.59 -6.18 22.29
CA VAL A 621 10.60 -6.94 21.01
C VAL A 621 10.82 -8.42 21.27
N HIS A 622 9.73 -9.18 21.26
CA HIS A 622 9.70 -10.61 21.53
C HIS A 622 9.75 -11.38 20.22
N GLU A 623 10.75 -12.26 20.05
CA GLU A 623 10.80 -13.17 18.91
C GLU A 623 10.15 -14.50 19.30
N VAL A 624 9.16 -14.91 18.51
CA VAL A 624 8.49 -16.22 18.62
C VAL A 624 8.25 -16.73 17.19
N PRO A 625 9.15 -17.58 16.64
CA PRO A 625 9.12 -17.92 15.21
C PRO A 625 7.84 -18.64 14.75
N ASN A 626 7.26 -19.52 15.57
CA ASN A 626 6.02 -20.23 15.24
C ASN A 626 4.80 -19.29 15.39
N GLN A 627 3.92 -19.24 14.37
CA GLN A 627 2.74 -18.37 14.35
C GLN A 627 1.75 -18.69 15.49
N ALA A 628 1.46 -19.97 15.74
CA ALA A 628 0.51 -20.38 16.77
C ALA A 628 1.04 -20.09 18.18
N GLU A 629 2.33 -20.35 18.43
CA GLU A 629 2.99 -20.00 19.69
C GLU A 629 3.02 -18.48 19.91
N ARG A 630 3.30 -17.70 18.87
CA ARG A 630 3.33 -16.23 18.92
C ARG A 630 1.95 -15.64 19.24
N ILE A 631 0.90 -16.20 18.62
CA ILE A 631 -0.49 -15.83 18.91
C ILE A 631 -0.88 -16.23 20.34
N ALA A 632 -0.48 -17.41 20.83
CA ALA A 632 -0.70 -17.83 22.21
C ALA A 632 0.09 -16.98 23.23
N ALA A 633 1.28 -16.49 22.88
CA ALA A 633 2.06 -15.57 23.70
C ALA A 633 1.37 -14.20 23.82
N ILE A 634 0.85 -13.66 22.71
CA ILE A 634 0.03 -12.43 22.71
C ILE A 634 -1.24 -12.62 23.55
N ALA A 635 -1.91 -13.77 23.45
CA ALA A 635 -3.12 -14.06 24.23
C ALA A 635 -2.85 -14.07 25.76
N LYS A 636 -1.76 -14.71 26.18
CA LYS A 636 -1.30 -14.72 27.58
C LYS A 636 -0.89 -13.33 28.06
N GLU A 637 -0.18 -12.58 27.23
CA GLU A 637 0.24 -11.22 27.56
C GLU A 637 -0.96 -10.26 27.64
N TYR A 638 -1.99 -10.45 26.81
CA TYR A 638 -3.27 -9.74 26.94
C TYR A 638 -3.99 -10.09 28.26
N ALA A 639 -4.16 -11.38 28.56
CA ALA A 639 -4.90 -11.86 29.72
C ALA A 639 -4.33 -11.38 31.08
N ARG A 640 -3.03 -11.03 31.15
CA ARG A 640 -2.41 -10.41 32.33
C ARG A 640 -2.97 -9.03 32.69
N GLN A 641 -3.42 -8.26 31.69
CA GLN A 641 -4.02 -6.94 31.88
C GLN A 641 -4.92 -6.61 30.66
N PRO A 642 -6.17 -7.11 30.64
CA PRO A 642 -7.12 -6.82 29.55
C PRO A 642 -7.49 -5.33 29.50
N GLU A 643 -7.59 -4.72 30.68
CA GLU A 643 -7.95 -3.31 30.89
C GLU A 643 -7.03 -2.38 30.08
N ASN A 644 -7.63 -1.51 29.26
CA ASN A 644 -6.94 -0.54 28.40
C ASN A 644 -5.80 -1.09 27.51
N THR A 645 -5.75 -2.41 27.27
CA THR A 645 -4.83 -3.03 26.30
C THR A 645 -5.49 -3.15 24.92
N LEU A 646 -4.76 -2.78 23.87
CA LEU A 646 -5.17 -2.93 22.47
C LEU A 646 -4.24 -3.92 21.75
N VAL A 647 -4.81 -4.88 21.01
CA VAL A 647 -4.00 -5.77 20.17
C VAL A 647 -4.12 -5.36 18.69
N VAL A 648 -2.98 -5.20 18.01
CA VAL A 648 -2.89 -4.72 16.63
C VAL A 648 -2.31 -5.79 15.72
N SER A 649 -3.02 -6.12 14.64
CA SER A 649 -2.58 -7.03 13.58
C SER A 649 -2.34 -6.30 12.25
N PRO A 650 -1.57 -6.88 11.30
CA PRO A 650 -1.48 -6.33 9.95
C PRO A 650 -2.78 -6.56 9.17
N ASP A 651 -3.37 -7.74 9.27
CA ASP A 651 -4.48 -8.21 8.43
C ASP A 651 -5.66 -8.78 9.24
N ASN A 652 -6.77 -9.07 8.53
CA ASN A 652 -8.03 -9.55 9.08
C ASN A 652 -8.03 -11.02 9.54
N ARG A 653 -7.17 -11.88 8.96
CA ARG A 653 -7.06 -13.30 9.33
C ARG A 653 -6.29 -13.43 10.64
N SER A 654 -5.10 -12.84 10.72
CA SER A 654 -4.32 -12.82 11.97
C SER A 654 -5.12 -12.18 13.11
N ARG A 655 -5.94 -11.15 12.81
CA ARG A 655 -6.90 -10.57 13.77
C ARG A 655 -7.89 -11.60 14.33
N ALA A 656 -8.46 -12.45 13.48
CA ALA A 656 -9.46 -13.46 13.87
C ALA A 656 -8.81 -14.59 14.69
N GLU A 657 -7.63 -15.06 14.28
CA GLU A 657 -6.84 -16.06 15.03
C GLU A 657 -6.46 -15.53 16.42
N ILE A 658 -6.01 -14.28 16.52
CA ILE A 658 -5.68 -13.60 17.79
C ILE A 658 -6.92 -13.39 18.66
N ASN A 659 -8.05 -12.95 18.08
CA ASN A 659 -9.33 -12.80 18.79
C ASN A 659 -9.73 -14.12 19.48
N GLN A 660 -9.67 -15.24 18.75
CA GLN A 660 -10.03 -16.55 19.30
C GLN A 660 -9.04 -17.01 20.37
N ALA A 661 -7.73 -16.81 20.15
CA ALA A 661 -6.71 -17.18 21.13
C ALA A 661 -6.84 -16.38 22.45
N ILE A 662 -7.14 -15.08 22.37
CA ILE A 662 -7.41 -14.23 23.53
C ILE A 662 -8.64 -14.73 24.28
N ARG A 663 -9.79 -14.91 23.60
CA ARG A 663 -11.01 -15.43 24.23
C ARG A 663 -10.76 -16.78 24.93
N ASN A 664 -10.09 -17.70 24.25
CA ASN A 664 -9.75 -19.01 24.79
C ASN A 664 -8.85 -18.93 26.03
N GLU A 665 -7.96 -17.95 26.16
CA GLU A 665 -7.13 -17.75 27.35
C GLU A 665 -7.92 -17.09 28.50
N LEU A 666 -8.74 -16.07 28.19
CA LEU A 666 -9.62 -15.42 29.17
C LEU A 666 -10.67 -16.38 29.76
N GLN A 667 -11.15 -17.35 28.98
CA GLN A 667 -12.04 -18.43 29.47
C GLN A 667 -11.32 -19.45 30.37
N LYS A 668 -10.00 -19.65 30.23
CA LYS A 668 -9.20 -20.46 31.18
C LYS A 668 -8.91 -19.70 32.48
N SER A 669 -8.83 -18.38 32.39
CA SER A 669 -8.66 -17.47 33.53
C SER A 669 -9.98 -17.07 34.20
N ASP A 670 -11.12 -17.59 33.73
CA ASP A 670 -12.47 -17.27 34.21
C ASP A 670 -12.83 -15.76 34.20
N ILE A 671 -12.15 -14.98 33.34
CA ILE A 671 -12.45 -13.57 33.06
C ILE A 671 -13.62 -13.47 32.05
N VAL A 672 -13.72 -14.44 31.15
CA VAL A 672 -14.84 -14.62 30.21
C VAL A 672 -15.55 -15.92 30.55
N GLY A 673 -16.88 -15.91 30.55
CA GLY A 673 -17.70 -17.08 30.86
C GLY A 673 -17.45 -18.24 29.91
N ARG A 674 -17.55 -19.47 30.44
CA ARG A 674 -17.36 -20.70 29.65
C ARG A 674 -18.63 -21.15 28.90
N GLU A 675 -19.78 -20.55 29.22
CA GLU A 675 -21.05 -20.80 28.54
C GLU A 675 -21.12 -20.03 27.21
N GLU A 676 -21.44 -20.74 26.13
CA GLU A 676 -21.40 -20.20 24.76
C GLU A 676 -22.80 -19.96 24.19
N HIS A 677 -23.15 -18.69 24.01
CA HIS A 677 -24.35 -18.25 23.31
C HIS A 677 -24.01 -18.07 21.84
N ARG A 678 -24.58 -18.92 20.97
CA ARG A 678 -24.31 -18.91 19.52
C ARG A 678 -25.33 -18.07 18.77
N THR A 679 -24.84 -17.25 17.84
CA THR A 679 -25.68 -16.46 16.93
C THR A 679 -25.04 -16.36 15.54
N VAL A 680 -25.82 -15.99 14.54
CA VAL A 680 -25.34 -15.79 13.17
C VAL A 680 -24.96 -14.32 12.98
N VAL A 681 -23.68 -14.08 12.65
CA VAL A 681 -23.15 -12.75 12.35
C VAL A 681 -22.80 -12.59 10.87
N LEU A 682 -22.88 -11.35 10.37
CA LEU A 682 -22.58 -11.00 8.99
C LEU A 682 -21.12 -10.58 8.81
N VAL A 683 -20.32 -11.45 8.18
CA VAL A 683 -18.90 -11.21 7.88
C VAL A 683 -18.77 -10.58 6.48
N PRO A 684 -18.17 -9.39 6.32
CA PRO A 684 -18.12 -8.69 5.04
C PRO A 684 -17.16 -9.33 4.03
N ARG A 685 -17.61 -9.49 2.78
CA ARG A 685 -16.85 -9.99 1.63
C ARG A 685 -15.92 -8.90 1.07
N GLN A 686 -14.86 -8.60 1.82
CA GLN A 686 -13.85 -7.60 1.47
C GLN A 686 -12.88 -8.06 0.35
N ASP A 687 -12.98 -9.33 -0.05
CA ASP A 687 -12.26 -9.94 -1.17
C ASP A 687 -12.68 -9.41 -2.55
N LEU A 688 -13.87 -8.80 -2.68
CA LEU A 688 -14.40 -8.33 -3.96
C LEU A 688 -14.35 -6.80 -4.09
N THR A 689 -13.70 -6.32 -5.15
CA THR A 689 -13.74 -4.90 -5.55
C THR A 689 -15.14 -4.49 -6.04
N GLY A 690 -15.40 -3.18 -6.15
CA GLY A 690 -16.64 -2.65 -6.69
C GLY A 690 -16.88 -3.11 -8.14
N ALA A 691 -15.83 -3.18 -8.95
CA ALA A 691 -15.88 -3.71 -10.31
C ALA A 691 -16.30 -5.19 -10.34
N GLU A 692 -15.79 -6.01 -9.43
CA GLU A 692 -16.14 -7.43 -9.34
C GLU A 692 -17.60 -7.67 -8.93
N ARG A 693 -18.18 -6.80 -8.10
CA ARG A 693 -19.60 -6.88 -7.71
C ARG A 693 -20.56 -6.61 -8.87
N THR A 694 -20.08 -6.10 -10.00
CA THR A 694 -20.89 -5.97 -11.23
C THR A 694 -21.05 -7.29 -11.99
N TRP A 695 -20.35 -8.35 -11.57
CA TRP A 695 -20.30 -9.63 -12.25
C TRP A 695 -20.88 -10.77 -11.40
N ALA A 696 -21.93 -11.43 -11.92
CA ALA A 696 -22.72 -12.41 -11.19
C ALA A 696 -21.90 -13.64 -10.74
N GLU A 697 -20.89 -14.07 -11.50
CA GLU A 697 -20.01 -15.21 -11.17
C GLU A 697 -19.20 -15.02 -9.86
N ARG A 698 -19.09 -13.79 -9.34
CA ARG A 698 -18.38 -13.51 -8.07
C ARG A 698 -19.27 -13.73 -6.82
N TYR A 699 -20.58 -13.87 -7.02
CA TYR A 699 -21.58 -14.17 -5.99
C TYR A 699 -21.72 -15.68 -5.82
N HIS A 700 -22.00 -16.10 -4.59
CA HIS A 700 -22.22 -17.49 -4.21
C HIS A 700 -23.63 -17.64 -3.64
N PHE A 701 -24.18 -18.86 -3.68
CA PHE A 701 -25.43 -19.18 -2.98
C PHE A 701 -25.36 -18.76 -1.50
N ASN A 702 -26.42 -18.14 -1.00
CA ASN A 702 -26.52 -17.56 0.34
C ASN A 702 -25.51 -16.44 0.69
N ASP A 703 -24.74 -15.87 -0.25
CA ASP A 703 -24.13 -14.55 -0.01
C ASP A 703 -25.26 -13.54 0.31
N VAL A 704 -25.05 -12.69 1.31
CA VAL A 704 -26.01 -11.69 1.82
C VAL A 704 -25.68 -10.32 1.23
N LEU A 705 -26.68 -9.66 0.64
CA LEU A 705 -26.56 -8.34 0.04
C LEU A 705 -27.25 -7.29 0.92
N LEU A 706 -26.59 -6.14 1.09
CA LEU A 706 -27.15 -4.93 1.69
C LEU A 706 -27.08 -3.79 0.66
N TYR A 707 -28.22 -3.15 0.40
CA TYR A 707 -28.32 -2.04 -0.55
C TYR A 707 -28.23 -0.69 0.19
N SER A 708 -27.15 0.07 -0.03
CA SER A 708 -26.96 1.39 0.60
C SER A 708 -27.63 2.56 -0.16
N ARG A 709 -28.32 2.27 -1.26
CA ARG A 709 -28.99 3.23 -2.15
C ARG A 709 -30.35 2.68 -2.62
N ASN A 710 -31.32 3.55 -2.83
CA ASN A 710 -32.58 3.20 -3.51
C ASN A 710 -32.30 2.97 -5.01
N SER A 711 -32.93 1.96 -5.59
CA SER A 711 -32.84 1.64 -7.02
C SER A 711 -34.22 1.71 -7.67
N LYS A 712 -34.43 2.68 -8.56
CA LYS A 712 -35.71 2.85 -9.27
C LYS A 712 -35.99 1.75 -10.29
N GLU A 713 -34.95 1.04 -10.75
CA GLU A 713 -35.07 0.00 -11.79
C GLU A 713 -35.54 -1.35 -11.21
N THR A 714 -35.06 -1.70 -10.02
CA THR A 714 -35.37 -2.98 -9.34
C THR A 714 -36.32 -2.83 -8.14
N GLY A 715 -36.68 -1.59 -7.78
CA GLY A 715 -37.51 -1.29 -6.61
C GLY A 715 -36.83 -1.54 -5.27
N LEU A 716 -35.52 -1.84 -5.24
CA LEU A 716 -34.75 -2.08 -4.02
C LEU A 716 -34.55 -0.77 -3.24
N GLN A 717 -34.66 -0.84 -1.90
CA GLN A 717 -34.60 0.31 -1.01
C GLN A 717 -33.28 0.38 -0.23
N LYS A 718 -32.88 1.60 0.17
CA LYS A 718 -31.75 1.80 1.07
C LYS A 718 -32.01 1.15 2.43
N GLY A 719 -31.11 0.25 2.84
CA GLY A 719 -31.20 -0.53 4.06
C GLY A 719 -31.80 -1.93 3.87
N GLU A 720 -32.31 -2.26 2.67
CA GLU A 720 -32.87 -3.57 2.37
C GLU A 720 -31.77 -4.65 2.34
N TYR A 721 -32.08 -5.82 2.91
CA TYR A 721 -31.27 -7.02 2.83
C TYR A 721 -31.90 -8.05 1.91
N ALA A 722 -31.07 -8.77 1.16
CA ALA A 722 -31.47 -9.89 0.33
C ALA A 722 -30.40 -11.01 0.32
N ARG A 723 -30.77 -12.21 -0.14
CA ARG A 723 -29.89 -13.38 -0.21
C ARG A 723 -29.80 -13.93 -1.63
N VAL A 724 -28.62 -14.34 -2.07
CA VAL A 724 -28.43 -14.95 -3.40
C VAL A 724 -29.06 -16.35 -3.45
N LYS A 725 -30.04 -16.53 -4.34
CA LYS A 725 -30.66 -17.82 -4.64
C LYS A 725 -29.98 -18.52 -5.83
N SER A 726 -29.64 -17.80 -6.89
CA SER A 726 -28.95 -18.36 -8.04
C SER A 726 -28.18 -17.33 -8.86
N VAL A 727 -27.22 -17.81 -9.65
CA VAL A 727 -26.34 -17.03 -10.52
C VAL A 727 -26.41 -17.62 -11.92
N ASP A 728 -26.67 -16.77 -12.92
CA ASP A 728 -26.38 -17.06 -14.32
C ASP A 728 -25.16 -16.22 -14.74
N ALA A 729 -24.01 -16.88 -14.81
CA ALA A 729 -22.75 -16.26 -15.21
C ALA A 729 -22.72 -15.86 -16.70
N ALA A 730 -23.47 -16.55 -17.56
CA ALA A 730 -23.51 -16.32 -19.01
C ALA A 730 -24.38 -15.11 -19.37
N ALA A 731 -25.56 -14.99 -18.76
CA ALA A 731 -26.44 -13.83 -18.90
C ALA A 731 -26.00 -12.62 -18.04
N ASN A 732 -25.03 -12.81 -17.13
CA ASN A 732 -24.70 -11.91 -16.03
C ASN A 732 -25.91 -11.54 -15.16
N GLN A 733 -26.72 -12.53 -14.76
CA GLN A 733 -27.89 -12.31 -13.92
C GLN A 733 -27.72 -12.92 -12.54
N LEU A 734 -28.20 -12.20 -11.54
CA LEU A 734 -28.25 -12.60 -10.14
C LEU A 734 -29.71 -12.68 -9.70
N THR A 735 -30.13 -13.83 -9.21
CA THR A 735 -31.45 -13.99 -8.59
C THR A 735 -31.30 -13.93 -7.08
N ILE A 736 -32.01 -12.99 -6.46
CA ILE A 736 -32.07 -12.82 -5.01
C ILE A 736 -33.45 -13.16 -4.45
N VAL A 737 -33.49 -13.53 -3.18
CA VAL A 737 -34.70 -13.58 -2.33
C VAL A 737 -34.63 -12.41 -1.35
N ARG A 738 -35.71 -11.63 -1.26
CA ARG A 738 -35.87 -10.50 -0.32
C ARG A 738 -36.39 -10.99 1.04
N ALA A 739 -36.41 -10.10 2.03
CA ALA A 739 -36.95 -10.39 3.37
C ALA A 739 -38.45 -10.75 3.40
N ASP A 740 -39.24 -10.35 2.40
CA ASP A 740 -40.65 -10.74 2.24
C ASP A 740 -40.84 -12.09 1.52
N GLY A 741 -39.74 -12.77 1.18
CA GLY A 741 -39.74 -14.03 0.43
C GLY A 741 -39.90 -13.87 -1.09
N SER A 742 -40.08 -12.65 -1.61
CA SER A 742 -40.19 -12.42 -3.05
C SER A 742 -38.83 -12.54 -3.76
N GLU A 743 -38.87 -12.99 -5.01
CA GLU A 743 -37.68 -13.17 -5.85
C GLU A 743 -37.51 -12.03 -6.85
N LEU A 744 -36.25 -11.63 -7.07
CA LEU A 744 -35.88 -10.66 -8.08
C LEU A 744 -34.61 -11.13 -8.82
N THR A 745 -34.70 -11.27 -10.13
CA THR A 745 -33.55 -11.47 -11.02
C THR A 745 -33.13 -10.15 -11.66
N TYR A 746 -31.85 -9.80 -11.58
CA TYR A 746 -31.33 -8.56 -12.20
C TYR A 746 -29.85 -8.70 -12.63
N ASP A 747 -29.39 -7.79 -13.50
CA ASP A 747 -27.99 -7.67 -13.93
C ASP A 747 -27.20 -6.82 -12.91
N PRO A 748 -26.17 -7.37 -12.21
CA PRO A 748 -25.47 -6.62 -11.16
C PRO A 748 -24.77 -5.34 -11.63
N ARG A 749 -24.51 -5.17 -12.94
CA ARG A 749 -24.00 -3.90 -13.51
C ARG A 749 -24.95 -2.73 -13.29
N ARG A 750 -26.25 -2.99 -13.08
CA ARG A 750 -27.28 -1.94 -12.92
C ARG A 750 -27.50 -1.51 -11.47
N GLN A 751 -26.83 -2.14 -10.49
CA GLN A 751 -26.97 -1.78 -9.08
C GLN A 751 -25.74 -1.05 -8.54
N GLN A 752 -25.95 -0.12 -7.61
CA GLN A 752 -24.88 0.66 -6.99
C GLN A 752 -25.01 0.66 -5.46
N GLY A 753 -23.87 0.71 -4.78
CA GLY A 753 -23.86 0.73 -3.31
C GLY A 753 -24.21 -0.61 -2.67
N VAL A 754 -23.94 -1.73 -3.36
CA VAL A 754 -24.13 -3.08 -2.82
C VAL A 754 -22.93 -3.48 -1.96
N SER A 755 -23.21 -3.87 -0.71
CA SER A 755 -22.25 -4.51 0.20
C SER A 755 -22.59 -5.99 0.32
N LEU A 756 -21.58 -6.86 0.24
CA LEU A 756 -21.72 -8.31 0.32
C LEU A 756 -21.20 -8.81 1.66
N TYR A 757 -21.88 -9.81 2.23
CA TYR A 757 -21.56 -10.48 3.48
C TYR A 757 -21.78 -11.98 3.33
N ARG A 758 -21.30 -12.76 4.29
CA ARG A 758 -21.69 -14.15 4.53
C ARG A 758 -22.14 -14.31 5.97
N ASP A 759 -23.08 -15.23 6.19
CA ASP A 759 -23.38 -15.75 7.51
C ASP A 759 -22.16 -16.48 8.09
N GLN A 760 -21.88 -16.26 9.37
CA GLN A 760 -20.96 -17.03 10.18
C GLN A 760 -21.61 -17.28 11.53
N GLU A 761 -21.73 -18.53 11.97
CA GLU A 761 -22.04 -18.80 13.37
C GLU A 761 -20.86 -18.33 14.24
N LYS A 762 -21.16 -17.58 15.30
CA LYS A 762 -20.18 -17.11 16.30
C LYS A 762 -20.72 -17.36 17.70
N ALA A 763 -19.87 -17.95 18.54
CA ALA A 763 -20.10 -18.04 19.97
C ALA A 763 -19.67 -16.74 20.66
N PHE A 764 -20.49 -16.29 21.61
CA PHE A 764 -20.22 -15.19 22.53
C PHE A 764 -20.54 -15.64 23.96
N SER A 765 -19.90 -15.02 24.95
CA SER A 765 -20.03 -15.36 26.37
C SER A 765 -20.09 -14.11 27.23
N VAL A 766 -20.55 -14.23 28.48
CA VAL A 766 -20.53 -13.09 29.42
C VAL A 766 -19.08 -12.67 29.66
N GLY A 767 -18.80 -11.37 29.63
CA GLY A 767 -17.45 -10.82 29.65
C GLY A 767 -16.76 -10.73 28.28
N ASP A 768 -17.32 -11.28 27.18
CA ASP A 768 -16.70 -11.13 25.86
C ASP A 768 -16.64 -9.68 25.43
N ARG A 769 -15.48 -9.26 24.91
CA ARG A 769 -15.30 -7.94 24.30
C ARG A 769 -15.64 -8.01 22.81
N ILE A 770 -16.54 -7.13 22.36
CA ILE A 770 -17.09 -7.14 21.01
C ILE A 770 -16.87 -5.82 20.27
N GLN A 771 -16.96 -5.88 18.94
CA GLN A 771 -16.91 -4.75 18.01
C GLN A 771 -18.09 -4.80 17.03
N PHE A 772 -18.74 -3.66 16.82
CA PHE A 772 -19.74 -3.50 15.77
C PHE A 772 -19.06 -3.31 14.40
N THR A 773 -19.44 -4.10 13.40
CA THR A 773 -18.85 -4.07 12.03
C THR A 773 -19.64 -3.17 11.06
N ALA A 774 -20.84 -2.73 11.46
CA ALA A 774 -21.69 -1.74 10.81
C ALA A 774 -22.36 -0.85 11.90
N PRO A 775 -22.87 0.35 11.58
CA PRO A 775 -23.53 1.21 12.56
C PRO A 775 -24.97 0.76 12.86
N ALA A 776 -25.34 0.72 14.13
CA ALA A 776 -26.73 0.53 14.58
C ALA A 776 -27.30 1.91 14.98
N ASN A 777 -27.99 2.56 14.03
CA ASN A 777 -28.34 3.98 14.12
C ASN A 777 -29.41 4.28 15.18
N ASP A 778 -30.32 3.33 15.36
CA ASP A 778 -31.39 3.28 16.36
C ASP A 778 -30.84 3.18 17.80
N LEU A 779 -29.88 2.27 18.05
CA LEU A 779 -29.11 2.18 19.30
C LEU A 779 -28.08 3.32 19.46
N LYS A 780 -27.92 4.16 18.43
CA LYS A 780 -26.90 5.22 18.29
C LYS A 780 -25.47 4.69 18.49
N ILE A 781 -25.16 3.52 17.94
CA ILE A 781 -23.84 2.87 18.02
C ILE A 781 -23.07 3.08 16.70
N ALA A 782 -21.82 3.52 16.82
CA ALA A 782 -20.95 3.76 15.67
C ALA A 782 -20.30 2.47 15.13
N ASN A 783 -20.01 2.44 13.83
CA ASN A 783 -19.17 1.38 13.25
C ASN A 783 -17.78 1.44 13.92
N ARG A 784 -17.28 0.29 14.37
CA ARG A 784 -16.06 0.10 15.17
C ARG A 784 -16.09 0.70 16.59
N GLU A 785 -17.27 1.04 17.12
CA GLU A 785 -17.46 1.16 18.57
C GLU A 785 -17.26 -0.21 19.24
N LEU A 786 -16.84 -0.19 20.50
CA LEU A 786 -16.49 -1.36 21.30
C LEU A 786 -17.36 -1.43 22.56
N GLY A 787 -17.59 -2.63 23.04
CA GLY A 787 -18.27 -2.89 24.31
C GLY A 787 -17.97 -4.28 24.84
N THR A 788 -18.46 -4.56 26.05
CA THR A 788 -18.28 -5.84 26.74
C THR A 788 -19.64 -6.40 27.14
N ILE A 789 -19.86 -7.70 26.90
CA ILE A 789 -21.11 -8.38 27.24
C ILE A 789 -21.25 -8.46 28.77
N GLN A 790 -22.40 -8.06 29.30
CA GLN A 790 -22.72 -8.11 30.74
C GLN A 790 -23.62 -9.30 31.10
N GLY A 791 -24.37 -9.83 30.14
CA GLY A 791 -25.33 -10.91 30.35
C GLY A 791 -26.21 -11.12 29.13
N PHE A 792 -26.89 -12.26 29.09
CA PHE A 792 -27.97 -12.56 28.15
C PHE A 792 -29.28 -12.66 28.93
N THR A 793 -30.40 -12.34 28.29
CA THR A 793 -31.76 -12.48 28.86
C THR A 793 -32.49 -13.68 28.28
N ASP A 794 -33.53 -14.15 28.97
CA ASP A 794 -34.26 -15.39 28.65
C ASP A 794 -34.93 -15.39 27.26
N ASP A 795 -35.13 -14.20 26.66
CA ASP A 795 -35.66 -13.97 25.30
C ASP A 795 -34.56 -13.95 24.20
N GLY A 796 -33.29 -14.04 24.59
CA GLY A 796 -32.13 -14.08 23.73
C GLY A 796 -31.45 -12.73 23.46
N HIS A 797 -31.87 -11.64 24.09
CA HIS A 797 -31.16 -10.36 23.94
C HIS A 797 -29.79 -10.38 24.63
N MET A 798 -28.84 -9.65 24.03
CA MET A 798 -27.48 -9.46 24.51
C MET A 798 -27.37 -8.10 25.20
N THR A 799 -26.99 -8.09 26.48
CA THR A 799 -26.76 -6.85 27.25
C THR A 799 -25.29 -6.46 27.22
N LEU A 800 -25.03 -5.18 26.96
CA LEU A 800 -23.72 -4.62 26.64
C LEU A 800 -23.41 -3.42 27.52
N LYS A 801 -22.17 -3.33 27.98
CA LYS A 801 -21.56 -2.10 28.50
C LYS A 801 -20.60 -1.57 27.44
N MET A 802 -20.94 -0.43 26.83
CA MET A 802 -20.13 0.21 25.80
C MET A 802 -18.90 0.90 26.42
N ASP A 803 -17.81 1.05 25.65
CA ASP A 803 -16.65 1.87 26.04
C ASP A 803 -17.04 3.33 26.36
N SER A 804 -18.13 3.81 25.74
CA SER A 804 -18.75 5.11 26.00
C SER A 804 -19.52 5.20 27.33
N GLY A 805 -19.44 4.17 28.18
CA GLY A 805 -20.11 4.09 29.49
C GLY A 805 -21.61 3.80 29.44
N ARG A 806 -22.23 3.82 28.25
CA ARG A 806 -23.64 3.47 28.06
C ARG A 806 -23.88 1.98 28.24
N SER A 807 -24.98 1.62 28.91
CA SER A 807 -25.56 0.28 28.81
C SER A 807 -26.53 0.21 27.64
N VAL A 808 -26.52 -0.91 26.90
CA VAL A 808 -27.40 -1.19 25.75
C VAL A 808 -27.89 -2.63 25.84
N SER A 809 -29.12 -2.89 25.39
CA SER A 809 -29.60 -4.25 25.09
C SER A 809 -29.97 -4.32 23.61
N LEU A 810 -29.69 -5.45 22.95
CA LEU A 810 -29.99 -5.68 21.54
C LEU A 810 -30.36 -7.13 21.27
N ASP A 811 -31.14 -7.38 20.21
CA ASP A 811 -31.29 -8.72 19.66
C ASP A 811 -30.15 -8.98 18.65
N PRO A 812 -29.28 -9.97 18.85
CA PRO A 812 -28.21 -10.28 17.90
C PRO A 812 -28.73 -10.83 16.55
N ARG A 813 -30.00 -11.24 16.45
CA ARG A 813 -30.68 -11.63 15.21
C ARG A 813 -30.97 -10.42 14.33
N GLU A 814 -31.40 -9.31 14.95
CA GLU A 814 -31.67 -8.04 14.26
C GLU A 814 -30.37 -7.24 14.01
N HIS A 815 -29.43 -7.29 14.96
CA HIS A 815 -28.14 -6.59 14.88
C HIS A 815 -26.96 -7.54 14.63
N SER A 816 -27.03 -8.35 13.57
CA SER A 816 -26.02 -9.37 13.22
C SER A 816 -24.63 -8.86 12.80
N HIS A 817 -24.37 -7.54 12.82
CA HIS A 817 -23.05 -6.95 12.45
C HIS A 817 -22.09 -6.89 13.64
N LEU A 818 -21.76 -8.06 14.20
CA LEU A 818 -20.92 -8.21 15.40
C LEU A 818 -19.68 -9.08 15.15
N ASP A 819 -18.60 -8.75 15.85
CA ASP A 819 -17.36 -9.53 15.87
C ASP A 819 -16.64 -9.38 17.22
N HIS A 820 -15.63 -10.20 17.50
CA HIS A 820 -14.80 -10.04 18.69
C HIS A 820 -13.90 -8.79 18.58
N GLY A 821 -13.78 -8.06 19.70
CA GLY A 821 -13.18 -6.73 19.80
C GLY A 821 -11.82 -6.67 20.50
N TYR A 822 -11.17 -7.80 20.76
CA TYR A 822 -9.87 -7.87 21.42
C TYR A 822 -8.72 -7.34 20.53
N ALA A 823 -8.76 -7.69 19.24
CA ALA A 823 -7.77 -7.31 18.24
C ALA A 823 -8.37 -6.52 17.06
N VAL A 824 -7.60 -5.58 16.55
CA VAL A 824 -7.95 -4.73 15.40
C VAL A 824 -6.82 -4.73 14.36
N THR A 825 -7.14 -4.50 13.08
CA THR A 825 -6.08 -4.25 12.08
C THR A 825 -5.45 -2.87 12.30
N SER A 826 -4.19 -2.68 11.88
CA SER A 826 -3.48 -1.39 12.05
C SER A 826 -4.28 -0.20 11.48
N HIS A 827 -4.88 -0.33 10.29
CA HIS A 827 -5.81 0.66 9.73
C HIS A 827 -7.02 0.92 10.64
N SER A 828 -7.63 -0.14 11.19
CA SER A 828 -8.76 -0.01 12.13
C SER A 828 -8.37 0.61 13.48
N SER A 829 -7.06 0.69 13.80
CA SER A 829 -6.56 1.31 15.04
C SER A 829 -6.30 2.83 14.91
N GLN A 830 -6.34 3.40 13.71
CA GLN A 830 -6.15 4.84 13.54
C GLN A 830 -7.20 5.65 14.34
N GLY A 831 -6.83 6.83 14.84
CA GLY A 831 -7.61 7.56 15.84
C GLY A 831 -7.60 6.98 17.28
N HIS A 832 -7.35 5.69 17.52
CA HIS A 832 -7.36 5.08 18.87
C HIS A 832 -6.22 5.63 19.78
N THR A 833 -6.41 5.42 21.08
CA THR A 833 -5.40 5.47 22.16
C THR A 833 -5.63 4.24 23.06
N ALA A 834 -4.58 3.69 23.65
CA ALA A 834 -4.63 2.65 24.68
C ALA A 834 -3.52 2.93 25.71
N ASP A 835 -3.60 2.41 26.94
CA ASP A 835 -2.46 2.51 27.86
C ASP A 835 -1.33 1.57 27.40
N ARG A 836 -1.69 0.36 26.96
CA ARG A 836 -0.77 -0.68 26.50
C ARG A 836 -1.18 -1.24 25.14
N VAL A 837 -0.20 -1.58 24.29
CA VAL A 837 -0.42 -2.14 22.95
C VAL A 837 0.42 -3.39 22.72
N LEU A 838 -0.19 -4.44 22.18
CA LEU A 838 0.49 -5.65 21.73
C LEU A 838 0.38 -5.74 20.21
N ILE A 839 1.51 -5.85 19.51
CA ILE A 839 1.59 -5.75 18.05
C ILE A 839 2.05 -7.08 17.48
N HIS A 840 1.20 -7.76 16.70
CA HIS A 840 1.60 -8.96 15.97
C HIS A 840 2.29 -8.58 14.66
N ILE A 841 3.46 -9.16 14.40
CA ILE A 841 4.18 -9.08 13.12
C ILE A 841 4.64 -10.48 12.72
N ASP A 842 4.57 -10.78 11.43
CA ASP A 842 5.15 -11.99 10.83
C ASP A 842 5.91 -11.58 9.57
N THR A 843 7.23 -11.75 9.58
CA THR A 843 8.14 -11.37 8.51
C THR A 843 8.13 -12.34 7.32
N GLU A 844 7.61 -13.57 7.49
CA GLU A 844 7.48 -14.57 6.43
C GLU A 844 6.16 -14.42 5.64
N LEU A 845 5.12 -13.85 6.23
CA LEU A 845 3.82 -13.63 5.57
C LEU A 845 3.95 -12.96 4.19
N GLY A 846 3.15 -13.43 3.24
CA GLY A 846 3.03 -12.86 1.90
C GLY A 846 2.50 -11.41 1.86
N ALA A 847 2.00 -10.90 2.99
CA ALA A 847 1.48 -9.54 3.17
C ALA A 847 2.58 -8.44 3.22
N LYS A 848 3.58 -8.54 2.33
CA LYS A 848 4.81 -7.74 2.33
C LYS A 848 4.60 -6.23 2.20
N ASP A 849 3.44 -5.80 1.73
CA ASP A 849 3.06 -4.41 1.54
C ASP A 849 2.25 -3.84 2.73
N LEU A 850 1.65 -4.71 3.56
CA LEU A 850 0.98 -4.29 4.81
C LEU A 850 1.98 -3.98 5.93
N LEU A 851 3.14 -4.65 5.90
CA LEU A 851 4.24 -4.40 6.83
C LEU A 851 5.14 -3.29 6.25
N ASN A 852 4.97 -2.09 6.78
CA ASN A 852 5.58 -0.86 6.27
C ASN A 852 5.76 0.20 7.38
N ASN A 853 6.36 1.33 7.04
CA ASN A 853 6.65 2.42 7.97
C ASN A 853 5.38 3.03 8.60
N ARG A 854 4.31 3.18 7.83
CA ARG A 854 2.98 3.66 8.30
C ARG A 854 2.39 2.71 9.33
N MET A 855 2.43 1.40 9.11
CA MET A 855 1.97 0.39 10.07
C MET A 855 2.75 0.47 11.39
N ALA A 856 4.09 0.55 11.33
CA ALA A 856 4.94 0.65 12.51
C ALA A 856 4.59 1.88 13.35
N TYR A 857 4.55 3.06 12.71
CA TYR A 857 4.22 4.32 13.35
C TYR A 857 2.79 4.32 13.92
N VAL A 858 1.77 3.91 13.14
CA VAL A 858 0.38 3.87 13.62
C VAL A 858 0.25 2.93 14.82
N ALA A 859 0.76 1.68 14.73
CA ALA A 859 0.61 0.69 15.79
C ALA A 859 1.29 1.11 17.10
N VAL A 860 2.58 1.48 17.06
CA VAL A 860 3.34 1.85 18.27
C VAL A 860 2.81 3.15 18.88
N SER A 861 2.43 4.14 18.07
CA SER A 861 1.91 5.42 18.59
C SER A 861 0.56 5.32 19.29
N ARG A 862 -0.16 4.18 19.25
CA ARG A 862 -1.43 4.00 19.98
C ARG A 862 -1.21 3.92 21.50
N GLY A 863 -0.07 3.42 21.96
CA GLY A 863 0.22 3.15 23.38
C GLY A 863 0.67 4.40 24.14
N ALA A 864 0.03 4.71 25.25
CA ALA A 864 0.35 5.86 26.10
C ALA A 864 1.41 5.53 27.18
N GLN A 865 1.55 4.27 27.57
CA GLN A 865 2.54 3.78 28.54
C GLN A 865 3.40 2.66 27.95
N ASP A 866 2.78 1.71 27.24
CA ASP A 866 3.49 0.56 26.69
C ASP A 866 3.08 0.18 25.26
N ALA A 867 4.04 -0.37 24.52
CA ALA A 867 3.87 -0.90 23.17
C ALA A 867 4.91 -2.01 22.93
N GLN A 868 4.45 -3.25 22.80
CA GLN A 868 5.30 -4.44 22.62
C GLN A 868 5.08 -5.05 21.23
N ILE A 869 6.16 -5.47 20.58
CA ILE A 869 6.14 -6.19 19.30
C ILE A 869 6.40 -7.67 19.54
N PHE A 870 5.55 -8.52 18.95
CA PHE A 870 5.76 -9.95 18.82
C PHE A 870 6.04 -10.26 17.35
N THR A 871 7.26 -10.70 17.03
CA THR A 871 7.73 -10.97 15.65
C THR A 871 8.12 -12.44 15.45
N SER A 872 8.06 -12.93 14.21
CA SER A 872 8.62 -14.24 13.81
C SER A 872 10.15 -14.22 13.66
N ASP A 873 10.74 -13.05 13.40
CA ASP A 873 12.17 -12.83 13.16
C ASP A 873 12.51 -11.39 13.57
N ARG A 874 13.54 -11.20 14.40
CA ARG A 874 13.99 -9.88 14.86
C ARG A 874 15.03 -9.24 13.94
N GLU A 875 15.91 -10.01 13.29
CA GLU A 875 16.94 -9.49 12.36
C GLU A 875 16.30 -8.82 11.12
N GLN A 876 15.19 -9.37 10.63
CA GLN A 876 14.45 -8.83 9.49
C GLN A 876 13.51 -7.68 9.87
N LEU A 877 13.09 -7.56 11.14
CA LEU A 877 12.07 -6.60 11.57
C LEU A 877 12.36 -5.13 11.16
N PRO A 878 13.58 -4.58 11.32
CA PRO A 878 13.90 -3.23 10.84
C PRO A 878 13.78 -3.10 9.31
N GLN A 879 14.15 -4.12 8.55
CA GLN A 879 14.15 -4.08 7.08
C GLN A 879 12.73 -4.20 6.51
N VAL A 880 11.88 -4.98 7.16
CA VAL A 880 10.47 -5.15 6.80
C VAL A 880 9.69 -3.87 7.13
N LEU A 881 9.87 -3.30 8.32
CA LEU A 881 9.14 -2.08 8.72
C LEU A 881 9.68 -0.79 8.11
N SER A 882 10.93 -0.72 7.66
CA SER A 882 11.47 0.46 6.97
C SER A 882 11.00 0.57 5.50
N ARG A 883 10.11 -0.31 5.02
CA ARG A 883 9.52 -0.18 3.69
C ARG A 883 8.60 1.03 3.65
N GLU A 884 8.85 1.94 2.72
CA GLU A 884 7.93 3.03 2.43
C GLU A 884 6.86 2.56 1.46
N VAL A 885 5.60 2.65 1.88
CA VAL A 885 4.43 2.39 1.04
C VAL A 885 3.56 3.63 1.11
N SER A 886 3.32 4.26 -0.04
CA SER A 886 2.47 5.43 -0.15
C SER A 886 1.69 5.41 -1.47
N HIS A 887 0.48 5.95 -1.43
CA HIS A 887 -0.29 6.22 -2.63
C HIS A 887 0.43 7.25 -3.52
N GLN A 888 0.53 6.94 -4.80
CA GLN A 888 1.07 7.87 -5.79
C GLN A 888 -0.01 8.89 -6.19
N SER A 889 0.42 10.04 -6.72
CA SER A 889 -0.45 11.05 -7.32
C SER A 889 -0.36 10.95 -8.84
N ALA A 890 -1.49 10.96 -9.55
CA ALA A 890 -1.55 10.99 -11.00
C ALA A 890 -1.06 12.33 -11.60
N HIS A 891 -1.09 13.39 -10.81
CA HIS A 891 -0.64 14.74 -11.14
C HIS A 891 0.39 15.22 -10.10
N VAL A 892 1.60 15.51 -10.54
CA VAL A 892 2.54 16.34 -9.76
C VAL A 892 2.01 17.78 -9.80
N PRO A 893 1.68 18.40 -8.65
CA PRO A 893 1.20 19.76 -8.64
C PRO A 893 2.31 20.73 -8.99
N GLU A 894 2.01 21.73 -9.81
CA GLU A 894 2.85 22.91 -9.91
C GLU A 894 2.55 23.79 -8.69
N VAL A 895 3.58 24.06 -7.88
CA VAL A 895 3.50 25.16 -6.91
C VAL A 895 3.42 26.44 -7.71
N GLN A 896 2.22 27.01 -7.80
CA GLN A 896 2.08 28.40 -8.22
C GLN A 896 2.83 29.24 -7.20
N GLN A 897 4.01 29.73 -7.60
CA GLN A 897 4.68 30.78 -6.85
C GLN A 897 3.69 31.93 -6.68
N GLU A 898 3.59 32.50 -5.47
CA GLU A 898 2.86 33.76 -5.31
C GLU A 898 3.43 34.74 -6.34
N PRO A 899 2.61 35.29 -7.26
CA PRO A 899 3.12 36.21 -8.29
C PRO A 899 3.74 37.39 -7.57
N GLU A 900 5.09 37.51 -7.65
CA GLU A 900 5.94 38.16 -6.63
C GLU A 900 5.17 39.20 -5.82
N ARG A 901 4.79 38.82 -4.57
CA ARG A 901 4.00 39.70 -3.70
C ARG A 901 4.58 41.11 -3.79
N GLN A 902 3.71 42.10 -3.90
CA GLN A 902 4.09 43.47 -3.56
C GLN A 902 4.25 43.61 -2.03
N GLN A 903 5.14 42.80 -1.43
CA GLN A 903 6.24 43.41 -0.70
C GLN A 903 6.71 44.57 -1.56
N VAL A 904 6.59 45.79 -1.04
CA VAL A 904 7.15 46.97 -1.70
C VAL A 904 8.62 46.63 -1.95
N ARG A 905 8.98 46.39 -3.22
CA ARG A 905 10.37 46.19 -3.63
C ARG A 905 11.05 47.51 -3.35
N LEU A 906 11.59 47.62 -2.13
CA LEU A 906 12.52 48.65 -1.74
C LEU A 906 13.53 48.71 -2.87
N THR A 907 13.53 49.82 -3.59
CA THR A 907 14.36 50.02 -4.77
C THR A 907 15.83 49.79 -4.41
N GLY A 908 16.71 49.60 -5.40
CA GLY A 908 18.15 49.50 -5.12
C GLY A 908 18.68 50.67 -4.28
N ARG A 909 17.99 51.82 -4.33
CA ARG A 909 18.16 52.97 -3.45
C ARG A 909 17.63 52.73 -2.02
N GLU A 910 16.35 52.37 -1.84
CA GLU A 910 15.78 52.15 -0.50
C GLU A 910 16.41 50.96 0.25
N LEU A 911 16.90 49.93 -0.45
CA LEU A 911 17.70 48.87 0.16
C LEU A 911 19.05 49.40 0.68
N VAL A 912 19.70 50.29 -0.07
CA VAL A 912 20.94 50.96 0.37
C VAL A 912 20.65 51.93 1.52
N GLU A 913 19.57 52.71 1.47
CA GLU A 913 19.17 53.62 2.54
C GLU A 913 18.75 52.84 3.82
N GLN A 914 18.09 51.69 3.70
CA GLN A 914 17.79 50.81 4.84
C GLN A 914 19.04 50.10 5.38
N HIS A 915 19.98 49.69 4.51
CA HIS A 915 21.26 49.12 4.95
C HIS A 915 22.10 50.17 5.67
N ALA A 916 22.22 51.37 5.12
CA ALA A 916 22.89 52.50 5.76
C ALA A 916 22.26 52.81 7.13
N ARG A 917 20.93 52.97 7.20
CA ARG A 917 20.22 53.20 8.48
C ARG A 917 20.51 52.12 9.53
N ARG A 918 20.63 50.84 9.14
CA ARG A 918 20.89 49.72 10.07
C ARG A 918 22.35 49.52 10.47
N TRP A 919 23.32 50.13 9.78
CA TRP A 919 24.73 49.78 9.95
C TRP A 919 25.68 50.98 10.05
N ASN A 920 25.32 52.15 9.52
CA ASN A 920 26.11 53.38 9.71
C ASN A 920 26.35 53.69 11.20
N PRO A 921 25.35 53.68 12.10
CA PRO A 921 25.58 53.98 13.51
C PRO A 921 26.59 53.05 14.19
N LEU A 922 26.70 51.79 13.73
CA LEU A 922 27.72 50.86 14.22
C LEU A 922 29.09 51.09 13.56
N ASN A 923 29.12 51.28 12.24
CA ASN A 923 30.35 51.46 11.44
C ASN A 923 31.02 52.83 11.63
N GLU A 924 30.28 53.83 12.11
CA GLU A 924 30.79 55.16 12.48
C GLU A 924 31.27 55.18 13.94
N ALA A 925 30.68 54.35 14.81
CA ALA A 925 31.01 54.28 16.23
C ALA A 925 32.08 53.22 16.59
N LEU A 926 32.34 52.25 15.71
CA LEU A 926 33.32 51.16 15.89
C LEU A 926 34.24 50.98 14.65
N PRO A 927 35.50 50.55 14.85
CA PRO A 927 36.35 50.03 13.78
C PRO A 927 35.68 48.92 12.96
N ALA A 928 35.97 48.86 11.65
CA ALA A 928 35.31 47.96 10.71
C ALA A 928 35.62 46.46 10.91
N ASP A 929 36.58 46.12 11.77
CA ASP A 929 36.93 44.78 12.25
C ASP A 929 36.21 44.41 13.57
N GLU A 930 35.82 45.40 14.38
CA GLU A 930 34.94 45.19 15.55
C GLU A 930 33.47 45.16 15.13
N ALA A 931 33.02 46.11 14.30
CA ALA A 931 31.63 46.24 13.83
C ALA A 931 31.11 44.96 13.14
N LYS A 932 31.95 44.27 12.36
CA LYS A 932 31.60 43.01 11.67
C LYS A 932 31.28 41.84 12.60
N GLN A 933 31.62 41.95 13.89
CA GLN A 933 31.37 40.90 14.87
C GLN A 933 29.95 40.99 15.47
N PHE A 934 29.12 41.92 15.01
CA PHE A 934 27.76 42.15 15.52
C PHE A 934 26.68 41.97 14.44
N ALA A 935 25.53 41.46 14.84
CA ALA A 935 24.32 41.34 14.03
C ALA A 935 23.23 42.32 14.52
N TRP A 936 22.73 43.20 13.64
CA TRP A 936 21.59 44.07 13.94
C TRP A 936 20.35 43.25 14.35
N GLN A 937 19.68 43.68 15.42
CA GLN A 937 18.49 42.98 15.98
C GLN A 937 17.20 43.78 15.83
N ARG A 938 17.21 45.06 16.24
CA ARG A 938 16.01 45.91 16.26
C ARG A 938 16.36 47.40 16.40
N GLU A 939 15.40 48.23 16.03
CA GLU A 939 15.38 49.68 16.24
C GLU A 939 14.15 50.04 17.10
N SER A 940 14.27 50.99 18.02
CA SER A 940 13.23 51.36 18.98
C SER A 940 13.34 52.84 19.35
N GLY A 941 12.61 53.69 18.63
CA GLY A 941 12.87 55.13 18.63
C GLY A 941 14.18 55.41 17.90
N THR A 942 15.06 56.21 18.50
CA THR A 942 16.44 56.45 18.02
C THR A 942 17.38 55.28 18.34
N MET A 943 17.08 54.47 19.35
CA MET A 943 17.97 53.40 19.82
C MET A 943 17.97 52.19 18.89
N GLN A 944 19.15 51.83 18.39
CA GLN A 944 19.41 50.60 17.66
C GLN A 944 20.09 49.58 18.57
N THR A 945 19.77 48.30 18.38
CA THR A 945 20.31 47.18 19.16
C THR A 945 21.00 46.20 18.23
N TYR A 946 22.24 45.87 18.60
CA TYR A 946 23.10 44.93 17.91
C TYR A 946 23.46 43.79 18.89
N GLN A 947 23.68 42.58 18.38
CA GLN A 947 24.08 41.41 19.17
C GLN A 947 25.44 40.90 18.70
N HIS A 948 26.39 40.76 19.62
CA HIS A 948 27.70 40.20 19.30
C HIS A 948 27.58 38.71 18.95
N ILE A 949 28.07 38.31 17.77
CA ILE A 949 27.78 37.02 17.12
C ILE A 949 28.30 35.84 17.94
N GLN A 950 29.43 35.97 18.65
CA GLN A 950 30.02 34.87 19.42
C GLN A 950 29.56 34.80 20.87
N THR A 951 29.19 35.92 21.51
CA THR A 951 28.83 35.97 22.94
C THR A 951 27.33 36.08 23.20
N GLY A 952 26.53 36.35 22.15
CA GLY A 952 25.08 36.58 22.26
C GLY A 952 24.69 37.84 23.04
N ARG A 953 25.65 38.67 23.45
CA ARG A 953 25.43 39.86 24.26
C ARG A 953 24.99 41.04 23.40
N HIS A 954 24.17 41.91 23.99
CA HIS A 954 23.61 43.07 23.31
C HIS A 954 24.40 44.35 23.57
N LEU A 955 24.45 45.18 22.55
CA LEU A 955 25.05 46.50 22.52
C LEU A 955 24.02 47.47 21.92
N HIS A 956 23.86 48.65 22.52
CA HIS A 956 22.84 49.62 22.13
C HIS A 956 23.49 50.95 21.76
N ILE A 957 23.13 51.51 20.61
CA ILE A 957 23.63 52.79 20.07
C ILE A 957 22.44 53.70 19.75
N ASP A 958 22.50 54.99 20.07
CA ASP A 958 21.55 55.96 19.52
C ASP A 958 21.94 56.32 18.08
N GLY A 959 21.04 56.01 17.14
CA GLY A 959 21.26 56.16 15.71
C GLY A 959 21.30 57.61 15.18
N GLN A 960 21.14 58.63 16.04
CA GLN A 960 21.28 60.04 15.65
C GLN A 960 22.64 60.64 16.02
N ASN A 961 23.37 60.08 16.99
CA ASN A 961 24.61 60.68 17.51
C ASN A 961 25.76 59.67 17.77
N GLY A 962 25.53 58.36 17.60
CA GLY A 962 26.53 57.32 17.81
C GLY A 962 26.86 56.99 19.28
N THR A 963 26.17 57.56 20.28
CA THR A 963 26.48 57.25 21.69
C THR A 963 25.99 55.86 22.07
N PHE A 964 26.84 55.12 22.79
CA PHE A 964 26.48 53.81 23.33
C PHE A 964 25.70 53.97 24.63
N HIS A 965 24.75 53.06 24.88
CA HIS A 965 23.94 53.05 26.09
C HIS A 965 23.92 51.68 26.78
N ASN A 966 23.86 51.68 28.12
CA ASN A 966 23.66 50.47 28.91
C ASN A 966 22.17 50.03 28.89
N GLN A 967 21.86 48.92 29.58
CA GLN A 967 20.50 48.37 29.65
C GLN A 967 19.49 49.31 30.35
N HIS A 968 19.95 50.31 31.10
CA HIS A 968 19.13 51.35 31.74
C HIS A 968 19.02 52.64 30.92
N ARG A 969 19.56 52.66 29.68
CA ARG A 969 19.66 53.80 28.77
C ARG A 969 20.61 54.92 29.21
N GLU A 970 21.47 54.68 30.18
CA GLU A 970 22.53 55.63 30.55
C GLU A 970 23.65 55.56 29.50
N ALA A 971 24.19 56.72 29.12
CA ALA A 971 25.27 56.79 28.13
C ALA A 971 26.59 56.24 28.71
N ILE A 972 27.28 55.41 27.94
CA ILE A 972 28.55 54.75 28.30
C ILE A 972 29.60 54.97 27.21
N THR A 973 30.88 54.80 27.54
CA THR A 973 31.95 54.90 26.55
C THR A 973 31.95 53.71 25.60
N THR A 974 32.50 53.89 24.40
CA THR A 974 32.71 52.81 23.42
C THR A 974 33.42 51.61 24.05
N THR A 975 34.48 51.86 24.82
CA THR A 975 35.23 50.81 25.55
C THR A 975 34.33 50.06 26.54
N GLN A 976 33.52 50.75 27.34
CA GLN A 976 32.59 50.11 28.28
C GLN A 976 31.52 49.27 27.58
N ALA A 977 31.04 49.70 26.40
CA ALA A 977 30.09 48.94 25.60
C ALA A 977 30.73 47.68 24.99
N LEU A 978 31.98 47.79 24.53
CA LEU A 978 32.76 46.67 24.00
C LEU A 978 33.16 45.67 25.08
N ASP A 979 33.67 46.12 26.23
CA ASP A 979 33.96 45.28 27.41
C ASP A 979 32.71 44.50 27.87
N PHE A 980 31.53 45.15 27.82
CA PHE A 980 30.28 44.50 28.15
C PHE A 980 29.89 43.43 27.13
N ALA A 981 30.03 43.70 25.82
CA ALA A 981 29.65 42.77 24.75
C ALA A 981 30.66 41.63 24.54
N MET A 982 31.96 41.91 24.71
CA MET A 982 33.10 41.05 24.37
C MET A 982 34.05 40.90 25.59
N PRO A 983 33.58 40.35 26.73
CA PRO A 983 34.34 40.33 27.98
C PRO A 983 35.53 39.36 27.94
N GLY A 984 36.68 39.83 27.46
CA GLY A 984 37.98 39.17 27.69
C GLY A 984 38.95 39.16 26.51
N GLY A 985 39.96 40.04 26.58
CA GLY A 985 41.32 39.73 26.09
C GLY A 985 41.59 39.78 24.59
N GLN A 986 40.60 40.00 23.72
CA GLN A 986 40.88 40.41 22.35
C GLN A 986 41.38 41.86 22.36
N LYS A 987 42.49 42.14 21.65
CA LYS A 987 43.18 43.43 21.74
C LYS A 987 42.48 44.51 20.90
N HIS A 988 41.82 45.46 21.55
CA HIS A 988 41.37 46.70 20.92
C HIS A 988 42.54 47.48 20.30
N SER A 989 42.40 47.87 19.03
CA SER A 989 43.40 48.62 18.27
C SER A 989 43.22 50.14 18.42
N HIS A 990 43.50 50.67 19.63
CA HIS A 990 43.45 52.12 19.89
C HIS A 990 44.84 52.77 19.85
N SER A 991 45.18 53.33 18.68
CA SER A 991 46.29 54.28 18.50
C SER A 991 45.85 55.41 17.56
N LEU A 992 45.51 56.57 18.14
CA LEU A 992 45.26 57.80 17.39
C LEU A 992 46.56 58.57 17.19
N GLU A 993 46.91 58.89 15.95
CA GLU A 993 47.87 59.97 15.64
C GLU A 993 47.42 60.78 14.41
N ILE A 994 47.68 62.09 14.43
CA ILE A 994 47.13 63.07 13.49
C ILE A 994 48.29 63.76 12.76
N LYS A 995 48.28 63.77 11.41
CA LYS A 995 48.81 64.83 10.52
C LYS A 995 48.47 64.56 9.03
N PRO A 996 48.62 65.55 8.10
CA PRO A 996 47.60 65.77 7.08
C PRO A 996 48.06 65.62 5.61
N GLU A 997 47.08 65.84 4.71
CA GLU A 997 47.19 66.31 3.32
C GLU A 997 48.21 65.64 2.37
N ARG A 998 47.67 64.94 1.36
CA ARG A 998 48.08 65.12 -0.05
C ARG A 998 47.04 64.57 -1.01
N GLU A 999 46.82 65.29 -2.11
CA GLU A 999 46.18 64.78 -3.32
C GLU A 999 47.09 63.76 -4.02
N ILE A 1000 46.51 62.82 -4.78
CA ILE A 1000 47.07 62.36 -6.07
C ILE A 1000 45.99 61.65 -6.91
N SER A 1001 46.20 61.67 -8.22
CA SER A 1001 45.21 61.46 -9.27
C SER A 1001 45.16 60.02 -9.85
N ILE A 1002 43.94 59.60 -10.22
CA ILE A 1002 43.53 58.73 -11.35
C ILE A 1002 44.39 57.51 -11.76
N GLY A 1003 43.74 56.33 -11.79
CA GLY A 1003 44.08 55.19 -12.65
C GLY A 1003 43.47 53.87 -12.13
N GLY A 1004 42.97 52.93 -12.94
CA GLY A 1004 42.79 52.90 -14.40
C GLY A 1004 42.67 51.45 -14.92
N HIS A 1005 41.65 51.16 -15.75
CA HIS A 1005 41.27 49.81 -16.25
C HIS A 1005 40.70 48.82 -15.19
N GLY A 1006 39.83 47.86 -15.55
CA GLY A 1006 39.12 47.65 -16.82
C GLY A 1006 38.66 46.20 -17.05
N PHE A 1007 37.53 46.03 -17.77
CA PHE A 1007 36.88 44.75 -18.15
C PHE A 1007 36.28 43.91 -16.99
N GLY A 1008 35.27 43.06 -17.22
CA GLY A 1008 34.47 42.87 -18.44
C GLY A 1008 33.40 41.77 -18.24
N ILE A 1009 32.15 42.03 -18.66
CA ILE A 1009 30.98 41.19 -18.37
C ILE A 1009 30.76 40.09 -19.43
N GLY A 1010 30.40 38.88 -18.98
CA GLY A 1010 29.35 38.04 -19.60
C GLY A 1010 29.76 36.99 -20.63
N MET A 1011 29.40 35.73 -20.38
CA MET A 1011 28.03 35.22 -20.62
C MET A 1011 27.57 34.34 -19.45
#